data_AF-A0A954XEH7-F1
#
_entry.id   AF-A0A954XEH7-F1
#
_cell.length_a   1.000
_cell.length_b   1.000
_cell.length_c   1.000
_cell.angle_alpha   90.00
_cell.angle_beta   90.00
_cell.angle_gamma   90.00
#
_symmetry.space_group_name_H-M   'P 1'
#
loop_
_entity.id
_entity.type
_entity.pdbx_description
1 polymer ?
#
loop_
_entity_poly.entity_id
_entity_poly.type
_entity_poly.pdbx_seq_one_letter_code
_entity_poly.pdbx_strand_id
1 'polypeptide(L)'
;MPLHSPLGGEATEISGNNDSPGAGQDLGNLLSADRATLGVAGQSSGSGDIDFYQFDVLFDSIQQGPNGPPVSTVFDIDYADGFGRPDLILSVFDGNGRLVLMGNDSKIADDQGGPNLGTDSKDLSRGSGGLLDPYIGSALLPTGSYSVAVSTAAQIPAQAQQYQLHNPANTSVRLEPVTSVERLAEDRIGSSGGSGVFGADALPLLFEAPGSTTSPANALDWHLGDVALYITSGSTLTVLDPFTGAIVGTFTNSNTGTRAHSDLAMRQDGKLFSFSTPVGVTRNDGNSGNFLQFDLGTGNATSIGDDGIATFQDDTNAANLPNDIAANVGYQFEALAFRPDGSDNRLFAIGNRFGNSNNVGYTRNVLYRFNQNTGASVNAFGGDRGNPNRNFGAGTQRIEVGQITVGGNPLATTITGMSFIGGQLFAVDSAGNFYSVNEGNATASLIATLARDDFDSTAPNVPVSFTGLTTGPRYVEGSTYASMLFATDSSGRLYAFNTAGTPQGVFVDAQSVINTGRDAAEGLAFSTLDVNLWHVNSNTTQDAVNAMGGHSGSSSLYFGFQTVGTTPGQWDNTVYNPRSPANFATSDGNVTHTYDFPGGAHGVIESNTFDLSGYNAADKPVLYFNYYLDTEKQDGGDMRDAFRVYIANEDGNWSLIATNNNGGGEFVTDDGSNGQILFDVGDTGTRAGDNTGPAPNVWRQARILLDAYAGQSDLRLRFEFDSSGNSRVGDGASTGDELRMIDGNKLRDGQTFVISDTDGTQVTFEFDLGYTLVAPTGKDLVDGNSFTLNATTYTFRNSPALATEIQIDPNDSANEVMDKIRARLNATGFFTASGLRDGHRLNIPTVLTASASGLPGTFLEGTPGISGLSDVELDVTAAMPAWDSNNNFADDVKSVVRVGIAEQFNVAGRKPSDIGNLAATSLIKDAREIVRVIGRDSAGNARSVADAGPLGLTNGLSGDTFSTSMINENAGGGSNAFRGVYVDDIIIGFAERGEVVTGAAADATSFNT
;
A
#
# COMPACT_ATOMS: atom_id res chain seq x y z
N MET A 1 26.58 58.22 10.68
CA MET A 1 25.33 57.46 10.90
C MET A 1 25.11 57.36 12.41
N PRO A 2 23.87 57.20 12.90
CA PRO A 2 23.64 56.72 14.28
C PRO A 2 24.48 55.45 14.54
N LEU A 3 24.92 55.24 15.78
CA LEU A 3 25.78 54.10 16.14
C LEU A 3 25.13 52.73 15.84
N HIS A 4 23.80 52.70 15.80
CA HIS A 4 22.99 51.55 15.40
C HIS A 4 21.93 52.03 14.42
N SER A 5 22.12 51.75 13.13
CA SER A 5 21.19 52.14 12.07
C SER A 5 20.56 50.89 11.47
N PRO A 6 19.21 50.80 11.37
CA PRO A 6 18.54 49.67 10.71
C PRO A 6 19.01 49.43 9.27
N LEU A 7 19.40 50.49 8.56
CA LEU A 7 19.87 50.42 7.17
C LEU A 7 21.40 50.33 7.02
N GLY A 8 22.15 50.71 8.06
CA GLY A 8 23.60 50.87 7.99
C GLY A 8 24.40 49.81 8.75
N GLY A 9 23.74 49.06 9.64
CA GLY A 9 24.37 48.07 10.52
C GLY A 9 25.37 48.66 11.53
N GLU A 10 26.01 47.77 12.29
CA GLU A 10 27.25 48.02 13.02
C GLU A 10 28.47 48.05 12.09
N ALA A 11 28.38 47.34 10.95
CA ALA A 11 29.38 47.31 9.90
C ALA A 11 28.75 47.51 8.51
N THR A 12 29.57 47.95 7.57
CA THR A 12 29.23 47.96 6.14
C THR A 12 30.19 47.02 5.44
N GLU A 13 29.70 46.32 4.44
CA GLU A 13 30.53 45.48 3.59
C GLU A 13 31.71 46.28 3.02
N ILE A 14 32.90 45.73 3.18
CA ILE A 14 34.14 46.35 2.74
C ILE A 14 34.33 46.02 1.26
N SER A 15 34.61 47.04 0.45
CA SER A 15 34.92 46.82 -0.97
C SER A 15 36.14 45.90 -1.16
N GLY A 16 35.88 44.68 -1.64
CA GLY A 16 36.86 43.60 -1.75
C GLY A 16 36.23 42.33 -2.35
N ASN A 17 36.98 41.24 -2.44
CA ASN A 17 36.39 39.92 -2.71
C ASN A 17 36.17 39.23 -1.37
N ASN A 18 34.92 38.94 -1.05
CA ASN A 18 34.42 38.19 0.10
C ASN A 18 33.66 36.93 -0.37
N ASP A 19 33.87 36.49 -1.62
CA ASP A 19 33.21 35.35 -2.28
C ASP A 19 33.62 33.97 -1.73
N SER A 20 34.38 33.95 -0.65
CA SER A 20 34.86 32.72 -0.03
C SER A 20 35.04 32.89 1.47
N PRO A 21 34.91 31.82 2.27
CA PRO A 21 35.04 31.91 3.71
C PRO A 21 36.36 32.53 4.13
N GLY A 22 37.48 32.16 3.50
CA GLY A 22 38.82 32.67 3.85
C GLY A 22 39.05 34.15 3.56
N ALA A 23 38.19 34.76 2.74
CA ALA A 23 38.19 36.20 2.47
C ALA A 23 36.98 36.91 3.12
N GLY A 24 36.19 36.19 3.91
CA GLY A 24 34.99 36.71 4.55
C GLY A 24 35.31 37.84 5.54
N GLN A 25 34.40 38.80 5.62
CA GLN A 25 34.56 39.96 6.49
C GLN A 25 34.32 39.58 7.96
N ASP A 26 35.32 39.79 8.81
CA ASP A 26 35.24 39.54 10.25
C ASP A 26 34.40 40.62 10.97
N LEU A 27 33.34 40.17 11.65
CA LEU A 27 32.41 40.97 12.44
C LEU A 27 32.75 40.94 13.94
N GLY A 28 33.66 40.07 14.37
CA GLY A 28 34.07 39.90 15.76
C GLY A 28 33.16 38.95 16.56
N ASN A 29 33.24 39.04 17.88
CA ASN A 29 32.52 38.15 18.81
C ASN A 29 31.13 38.69 19.15
N LEU A 30 30.09 37.90 18.83
CA LEU A 30 28.68 38.20 19.10
C LEU A 30 28.44 38.52 20.58
N LEU A 31 29.07 37.77 21.49
CA LEU A 31 28.87 37.94 22.93
C LEU A 31 29.64 39.13 23.53
N SER A 32 30.57 39.72 22.77
CA SER A 32 31.27 40.94 23.16
C SER A 32 30.60 42.21 22.61
N ALA A 33 29.63 42.07 21.70
CA ALA A 33 28.84 43.19 21.22
C ALA A 33 27.93 43.74 22.32
N ASP A 34 27.76 45.06 22.38
CA ASP A 34 27.03 45.76 23.44
C ASP A 34 25.55 45.37 23.52
N ARG A 35 24.95 44.99 22.39
CA ARG A 35 23.56 44.49 22.27
C ARG A 35 23.46 42.98 22.04
N ALA A 36 24.61 42.28 22.00
CA ALA A 36 24.69 40.91 21.48
C ALA A 36 24.05 40.78 20.08
N THR A 37 24.31 41.77 19.21
CA THR A 37 23.82 41.83 17.83
C THR A 37 24.95 42.30 16.92
N LEU A 38 25.06 41.67 15.75
CA LEU A 38 26.00 42.04 14.69
C LEU A 38 25.19 42.28 13.41
N GLY A 39 25.07 43.52 12.99
CA GLY A 39 24.36 43.94 11.78
C GLY A 39 25.33 44.44 10.72
N VAL A 40 25.09 44.02 9.47
CA VAL A 40 25.90 44.37 8.31
C VAL A 40 25.01 44.91 7.20
N ALA A 41 25.41 46.03 6.60
CA ALA A 41 24.86 46.47 5.32
C ALA A 41 25.74 45.95 4.17
N GLY A 42 25.18 45.14 3.27
CA GLY A 42 25.87 44.57 2.10
C GLY A 42 25.27 44.97 0.74
N GLN A 43 25.92 44.57 -0.35
CA GLN A 43 25.52 44.81 -1.73
C GLN A 43 25.81 43.58 -2.61
N SER A 44 24.77 42.98 -3.19
CA SER A 44 24.95 41.96 -4.23
C SER A 44 25.31 42.58 -5.59
N SER A 45 26.44 42.18 -6.15
CA SER A 45 27.02 42.61 -7.43
C SER A 45 26.48 41.85 -8.65
N GLY A 46 25.78 40.73 -8.45
CA GLY A 46 25.13 39.94 -9.49
C GLY A 46 24.58 38.59 -8.99
N SER A 47 23.99 37.80 -9.89
CA SER A 47 23.35 36.51 -9.53
C SER A 47 24.32 35.41 -9.08
N GLY A 48 25.62 35.57 -9.29
CA GLY A 48 26.66 34.63 -8.85
C GLY A 48 27.44 35.11 -7.62
N ASP A 49 27.03 36.24 -7.04
CA ASP A 49 27.71 36.90 -5.92
C ASP A 49 27.36 36.23 -4.60
N ILE A 50 28.36 36.03 -3.73
CA ILE A 50 28.20 35.32 -2.46
C ILE A 50 28.99 36.04 -1.38
N ASP A 51 28.31 36.74 -0.47
CA ASP A 51 28.97 37.51 0.57
C ASP A 51 29.22 36.66 1.82
N PHE A 52 30.48 36.39 2.16
CA PHE A 52 30.83 35.73 3.43
C PHE A 52 31.15 36.73 4.55
N TYR A 53 30.57 36.49 5.72
CA TYR A 53 30.81 37.20 6.98
C TYR A 53 31.23 36.22 8.07
N GLN A 54 32.25 36.54 8.85
CA GLN A 54 32.75 35.70 9.94
C GLN A 54 32.40 36.30 11.29
N PHE A 55 32.08 35.46 12.27
CA PHE A 55 31.85 35.90 13.64
C PHE A 55 32.18 34.80 14.65
N ASP A 56 32.44 35.20 15.89
CA ASP A 56 32.71 34.31 17.01
C ASP A 56 31.53 34.26 17.99
N VAL A 57 31.33 33.11 18.61
CA VAL A 57 30.45 32.91 19.78
C VAL A 57 31.34 32.43 20.93
N LEU A 58 31.98 33.37 21.64
CA LEU A 58 32.94 33.08 22.70
C LEU A 58 32.60 33.81 24.00
N PHE A 59 32.60 33.09 25.12
CA PHE A 59 32.40 33.70 26.44
C PHE A 59 33.72 34.32 26.95
N ASP A 60 33.71 35.63 27.20
CA ASP A 60 34.92 36.40 27.54
C ASP A 60 35.37 36.26 29.02
N SER A 61 34.50 35.78 29.94
CA SER A 61 34.82 35.75 31.39
C SER A 61 34.03 34.76 32.26
N ILE A 62 34.03 33.46 31.94
CA ILE A 62 33.61 32.41 32.90
C ILE A 62 34.60 31.25 32.93
N GLN A 63 34.88 30.71 34.13
CA GLN A 63 35.61 29.45 34.35
C GLN A 63 34.76 28.24 33.87
N GLN A 64 34.44 28.18 32.59
CA GLN A 64 33.88 26.97 32.00
C GLN A 64 34.86 26.46 30.95
N GLY A 65 35.01 25.12 30.92
CA GLY A 65 35.93 24.45 30.01
C GLY A 65 35.52 24.61 28.54
N PRO A 66 36.17 23.88 27.61
CA PRO A 66 35.98 23.99 26.16
C PRO A 66 34.54 23.80 25.61
N ASN A 67 33.55 23.53 26.49
CA ASN A 67 32.17 23.17 26.17
C ASN A 67 31.20 24.13 26.89
N GLY A 68 31.29 25.44 26.63
CA GLY A 68 30.30 26.40 27.14
C GLY A 68 28.88 26.06 26.70
N PRO A 69 27.83 26.54 27.40
CA PRO A 69 26.45 26.32 26.98
C PRO A 69 26.21 26.93 25.59
N PRO A 70 25.37 26.31 24.74
CA PRO A 70 25.04 26.89 23.45
C PRO A 70 24.29 28.22 23.61
N VAL A 71 24.46 29.11 22.64
CA VAL A 71 23.84 30.43 22.58
C VAL A 71 22.71 30.40 21.56
N SER A 72 21.51 30.80 21.99
CA SER A 72 20.39 31.06 21.08
C SER A 72 20.73 32.27 20.20
N THR A 73 20.74 32.05 18.90
CA THR A 73 21.10 33.05 17.88
C THR A 73 20.01 33.11 16.82
N VAL A 74 19.69 34.32 16.36
CA VAL A 74 18.75 34.57 15.26
C VAL A 74 19.54 35.19 14.12
N PHE A 75 19.24 34.78 12.89
CA PHE A 75 19.76 35.40 11.68
C PHE A 75 18.59 35.95 10.87
N ASP A 76 18.76 37.15 10.36
CA ASP A 76 17.70 37.87 9.66
C ASP A 76 18.29 38.63 8.48
N ILE A 77 17.55 38.68 7.38
CA ILE A 77 17.87 39.51 6.22
C ILE A 77 16.78 40.56 6.11
N ASP A 78 17.17 41.80 6.38
CA ASP A 78 16.27 42.93 6.28
C ASP A 78 16.36 43.60 4.91
N TYR A 79 15.21 44.12 4.47
CA TYR A 79 15.02 45.06 3.38
C TYR A 79 15.36 44.49 1.98
N ALA A 80 15.43 43.19 1.75
CA ALA A 80 15.65 42.69 0.39
C ALA A 80 14.34 42.56 -0.41
N ASP A 81 13.49 41.61 -0.06
CA ASP A 81 12.21 41.36 -0.73
C ASP A 81 11.24 42.55 -0.58
N GLY A 82 10.44 42.81 -1.61
CA GLY A 82 9.51 43.93 -1.69
C GLY A 82 10.17 45.30 -1.91
N PHE A 83 11.50 45.39 -1.91
CA PHE A 83 12.27 46.63 -2.12
C PHE A 83 13.08 46.65 -3.42
N GLY A 84 12.82 45.72 -4.35
CA GLY A 84 13.45 45.67 -5.68
C GLY A 84 14.88 45.11 -5.67
N ARG A 85 15.23 44.33 -4.64
CA ARG A 85 16.47 43.56 -4.50
C ARG A 85 16.19 42.08 -4.80
N PRO A 86 17.23 41.26 -5.07
CA PRO A 86 17.03 39.84 -5.37
C PRO A 86 16.55 39.06 -4.14
N ASP A 87 15.94 37.91 -4.39
CA ASP A 87 15.66 36.91 -3.36
C ASP A 87 16.99 36.31 -2.86
N LEU A 88 17.12 36.15 -1.54
CA LEU A 88 18.37 35.79 -0.89
C LEU A 88 18.27 34.46 -0.14
N ILE A 89 19.43 33.88 0.12
CA ILE A 89 19.61 32.66 0.90
C ILE A 89 20.64 32.96 1.99
N LEU A 90 20.34 32.51 3.22
CA LEU A 90 21.27 32.46 4.34
C LEU A 90 21.84 31.05 4.48
N SER A 91 23.16 30.94 4.54
CA SER A 91 23.86 29.67 4.83
C SER A 91 24.89 29.87 5.93
N VAL A 92 24.76 29.17 7.05
CA VAL A 92 25.67 29.29 8.21
C VAL A 92 26.60 28.07 8.26
N PHE A 93 27.90 28.32 8.36
CA PHE A 93 28.94 27.30 8.44
C PHE A 93 29.65 27.33 9.81
N ASP A 94 30.02 26.17 10.33
CA ASP A 94 30.86 26.04 11.53
C ASP A 94 32.33 26.39 11.24
N GLY A 95 33.16 26.44 12.28
CA GLY A 95 34.58 26.76 12.15
C GLY A 95 35.42 25.73 11.37
N ASN A 96 34.83 24.60 10.97
CA ASN A 96 35.43 23.62 10.05
C ASN A 96 34.85 23.74 8.63
N GLY A 97 34.10 24.80 8.32
CA GLY A 97 33.46 24.99 7.02
C GLY A 97 32.32 23.99 6.72
N ARG A 98 31.69 23.39 7.74
CA ARG A 98 30.49 22.55 7.55
C ARG A 98 29.25 23.40 7.56
N LEU A 99 28.35 23.22 6.59
CA LEU A 99 27.03 23.83 6.61
C LEU A 99 26.22 23.27 7.80
N VAL A 100 25.71 24.15 8.67
CA VAL A 100 24.98 23.79 9.90
C VAL A 100 23.58 24.38 9.98
N LEU A 101 23.31 25.50 9.32
CA LEU A 101 21.97 26.10 9.21
C LEU A 101 21.76 26.66 7.81
N MET A 102 20.50 26.66 7.36
CA MET A 102 20.10 27.28 6.10
C MET A 102 18.74 27.96 6.25
N GLY A 103 18.53 29.07 5.54
CA GLY A 103 17.25 29.74 5.42
C GLY A 103 17.10 30.34 4.03
N ASN A 104 15.92 30.22 3.43
CA ASN A 104 15.61 30.81 2.11
C ASN A 104 14.61 31.95 2.26
N ASP A 105 13.45 31.63 2.81
CA ASP A 105 12.29 32.47 2.68
C ASP A 105 11.46 32.30 3.96
N SER A 106 10.86 33.37 4.48
CA SER A 106 10.24 33.37 5.81
C SER A 106 8.92 34.13 5.87
N LYS A 107 8.16 33.91 6.96
CA LYS A 107 6.95 34.68 7.26
C LYS A 107 6.85 35.02 8.74
N ILE A 108 7.83 35.76 9.23
CA ILE A 108 7.81 36.18 10.63
C ILE A 108 6.89 37.40 10.77
N ALA A 109 5.76 37.23 11.44
CA ALA A 109 4.77 38.29 11.61
C ALA A 109 5.32 39.58 12.24
N ASP A 110 6.43 39.50 12.99
CA ASP A 110 7.14 40.64 13.58
C ASP A 110 8.15 41.32 12.64
N ASP A 111 8.50 40.66 11.54
CA ASP A 111 9.41 41.16 10.51
C ASP A 111 8.66 41.71 9.27
N GLN A 112 7.45 41.19 9.02
CA GLN A 112 6.59 41.66 7.94
C GLN A 112 5.95 43.03 8.23
N GLY A 113 5.56 43.74 7.17
CA GLY A 113 4.78 44.97 7.26
C GLY A 113 3.44 44.79 7.99
N GLY A 114 2.93 45.85 8.63
CA GLY A 114 1.72 45.77 9.44
C GLY A 114 0.48 45.33 8.65
N PRO A 115 -0.57 44.78 9.30
CA PRO A 115 -1.76 44.29 8.63
C PRO A 115 -2.39 45.34 7.70
N ASN A 116 -2.58 44.99 6.41
CA ASN A 116 -3.09 45.86 5.34
C ASN A 116 -2.19 47.04 4.96
N LEU A 117 -0.91 47.05 5.35
CA LEU A 117 0.04 48.13 5.03
C LEU A 117 1.05 47.77 3.92
N GLY A 118 0.94 46.57 3.34
CA GLY A 118 1.86 46.09 2.29
C GLY A 118 3.29 46.03 2.82
N THR A 119 4.26 46.57 2.08
CA THR A 119 5.68 46.66 2.47
C THR A 119 5.94 47.60 3.66
N ASP A 120 4.92 48.31 4.16
CA ASP A 120 4.97 49.23 5.31
C ASP A 120 6.26 50.07 5.44
N SER A 121 6.72 50.67 4.33
CA SER A 121 7.98 51.43 4.22
C SER A 121 8.17 52.63 5.19
N LYS A 122 7.19 52.90 6.05
CA LYS A 122 7.26 53.91 7.11
C LYS A 122 7.69 53.33 8.44
N ASP A 123 7.48 52.04 8.66
CA ASP A 123 7.93 51.31 9.84
C ASP A 123 9.28 50.65 9.57
N LEU A 124 10.36 51.34 9.96
CA LEU A 124 11.73 50.82 9.85
C LEU A 124 12.10 49.87 11.00
N SER A 125 11.14 49.47 11.85
CA SER A 125 11.34 48.40 12.82
C SER A 125 11.01 47.02 12.25
N ARG A 126 10.42 46.99 11.05
CA ARG A 126 10.16 45.81 10.24
C ARG A 126 11.25 45.71 9.17
N GLY A 127 11.74 44.49 8.93
CA GLY A 127 12.84 44.21 8.03
C GLY A 127 12.36 43.90 6.63
N SER A 128 11.37 43.01 6.50
CA SER A 128 10.97 42.49 5.20
C SER A 128 9.73 43.14 4.58
N GLY A 129 9.79 43.35 3.26
CA GLY A 129 8.67 43.83 2.44
C GLY A 129 7.81 42.72 1.85
N GLY A 130 8.21 41.46 1.99
CA GLY A 130 7.54 40.28 1.43
C GLY A 130 8.01 38.97 2.08
N LEU A 131 7.79 37.83 1.44
CA LEU A 131 8.00 36.51 2.07
C LEU A 131 9.34 35.85 1.72
N LEU A 132 10.15 36.49 0.87
CA LEU A 132 11.35 35.91 0.28
C LEU A 132 12.65 36.34 0.98
N ASP A 133 12.54 37.10 2.07
CA ASP A 133 13.68 37.35 2.94
C ASP A 133 13.91 36.16 3.88
N PRO A 134 15.15 35.61 3.93
CA PRO A 134 15.45 34.48 4.80
C PRO A 134 15.54 34.92 6.26
N TYR A 135 14.90 34.12 7.12
CA TYR A 135 14.98 34.24 8.57
C TYR A 135 15.33 32.89 9.17
N ILE A 136 16.34 32.86 10.03
CA ILE A 136 16.65 31.69 10.85
C ILE A 136 16.32 32.07 12.30
N GLY A 137 15.29 31.41 12.84
CA GLY A 137 14.85 31.61 14.22
C GLY A 137 15.88 31.14 15.22
N SER A 138 15.52 31.16 16.51
CA SER A 138 16.42 30.86 17.62
C SER A 138 17.13 29.51 17.47
N ALA A 139 18.30 29.50 16.83
CA ALA A 139 19.14 28.35 16.65
C ALA A 139 20.18 28.30 17.77
N LEU A 140 20.41 27.11 18.33
CA LEU A 140 21.38 26.90 19.39
C LEU A 140 22.77 26.70 18.78
N LEU A 141 23.63 27.72 18.88
CA LEU A 141 25.01 27.66 18.42
C LEU A 141 25.95 27.32 19.58
N PRO A 142 26.70 26.20 19.51
CA PRO A 142 27.80 25.95 20.44
C PRO A 142 28.85 27.06 20.41
N THR A 143 29.64 27.17 21.48
CA THR A 143 30.81 28.05 21.50
C THR A 143 31.77 27.70 20.36
N GLY A 144 32.13 28.67 19.52
CA GLY A 144 32.97 28.45 18.34
C GLY A 144 33.01 29.65 17.38
N SER A 145 33.76 29.49 16.29
CA SER A 145 33.79 30.44 15.18
C SER A 145 32.86 29.97 14.06
N TYR A 146 32.21 30.91 13.38
CA TYR A 146 31.21 30.65 12.35
C TYR A 146 31.38 31.59 11.17
N SER A 147 30.89 31.18 10.00
CA SER A 147 30.73 32.07 8.85
C SER A 147 29.33 32.00 8.27
N VAL A 148 28.71 33.14 7.99
CA VAL A 148 27.44 33.26 7.28
C VAL A 148 27.72 33.66 5.84
N ALA A 149 27.13 32.95 4.90
CA ALA A 149 27.09 33.35 3.50
C ALA A 149 25.69 33.90 3.18
N VAL A 150 25.66 35.05 2.51
CA VAL A 150 24.45 35.62 1.89
C VAL A 150 24.61 35.48 0.38
N SER A 151 23.74 34.72 -0.25
CA SER A 151 23.76 34.50 -1.70
C SER A 151 22.40 34.78 -2.31
N THR A 152 22.34 34.99 -3.62
CA THR A 152 21.04 35.02 -4.32
C THR A 152 20.42 33.63 -4.41
N ALA A 153 19.11 33.53 -4.60
CA ALA A 153 18.41 32.26 -4.80
C ALA A 153 18.93 31.41 -5.97
N ALA A 154 19.72 32.00 -6.89
CA ALA A 154 20.39 31.31 -7.99
C ALA A 154 21.71 30.64 -7.58
N GLN A 155 22.17 30.77 -6.34
CA GLN A 155 23.36 30.13 -5.80
C GLN A 155 23.00 29.38 -4.52
N ILE A 156 23.06 28.05 -4.58
CA ILE A 156 22.85 27.19 -3.42
C ILE A 156 24.16 26.52 -3.00
N PRO A 157 24.37 26.25 -1.70
CA PRO A 157 25.51 25.47 -1.25
C PRO A 157 25.56 24.12 -1.99
N ALA A 158 26.73 23.74 -2.51
CA ALA A 158 26.93 22.50 -3.26
C ALA A 158 26.55 21.25 -2.43
N GLN A 159 26.61 21.37 -1.09
CA GLN A 159 26.19 20.33 -0.15
C GLN A 159 24.66 20.10 -0.15
N ALA A 160 23.85 21.09 -0.50
CA ALA A 160 22.39 21.04 -0.45
C ALA A 160 21.73 20.63 -1.79
N GLN A 161 22.50 20.33 -2.84
CA GLN A 161 21.96 20.09 -4.19
C GLN A 161 21.27 18.72 -4.39
N GLN A 162 21.23 17.86 -3.37
CA GLN A 162 20.66 16.51 -3.51
C GLN A 162 19.18 16.48 -3.92
N TYR A 163 18.46 17.55 -3.64
CA TYR A 163 17.02 17.68 -3.92
C TYR A 163 16.73 18.01 -5.39
N GLN A 164 17.75 18.44 -6.14
CA GLN A 164 17.63 18.90 -7.52
C GLN A 164 18.43 18.04 -8.50
N LEU A 165 19.52 17.41 -8.04
CA LEU A 165 20.45 16.69 -8.89
C LEU A 165 20.45 15.19 -8.59
N HIS A 166 20.41 14.37 -9.64
CA HIS A 166 20.56 12.92 -9.47
C HIS A 166 21.98 12.53 -9.04
N ASN A 167 23.03 13.32 -9.34
CA ASN A 167 24.40 13.08 -8.89
C ASN A 167 24.98 14.29 -8.14
N PRO A 168 24.57 14.52 -6.87
CA PRO A 168 25.01 15.67 -6.09
C PRO A 168 26.37 15.43 -5.43
N ALA A 169 27.06 16.50 -5.04
CA ALA A 169 28.34 16.41 -4.35
C ALA A 169 28.25 15.74 -2.96
N ASN A 170 27.08 15.80 -2.31
CA ASN A 170 26.81 15.15 -1.03
C ASN A 170 25.35 14.67 -0.97
N THR A 171 25.13 13.37 -0.75
CA THR A 171 23.81 12.76 -0.55
C THR A 171 23.49 12.50 0.93
N SER A 172 24.45 12.75 1.83
CA SER A 172 24.29 12.54 3.27
C SER A 172 23.71 13.74 3.99
N VAL A 173 23.55 14.89 3.31
CA VAL A 173 22.96 16.07 3.94
C VAL A 173 21.52 15.79 4.36
N ARG A 174 21.10 16.28 5.52
CA ARG A 174 19.71 16.25 5.96
C ARG A 174 19.30 17.63 6.43
N LEU A 175 18.11 18.05 6.03
CA LEU A 175 17.43 19.23 6.51
C LEU A 175 16.31 18.81 7.44
N GLU A 176 16.16 19.54 8.54
CA GLU A 176 15.02 19.45 9.44
C GLU A 176 14.68 20.86 9.94
N PRO A 177 13.43 21.17 10.33
CA PRO A 177 13.09 22.44 10.95
C PRO A 177 13.98 22.72 12.18
N VAL A 178 14.36 23.99 12.37
CA VAL A 178 15.14 24.40 13.56
C VAL A 178 14.45 23.94 14.85
N THR A 179 15.26 23.53 15.83
CA THR A 179 14.76 22.90 17.07
C THR A 179 13.93 23.84 17.97
N SER A 180 13.85 25.12 17.64
CA SER A 180 12.98 26.11 18.30
C SER A 180 11.55 26.14 17.75
N VAL A 181 11.27 25.41 16.67
CA VAL A 181 9.94 25.31 16.06
C VAL A 181 9.30 23.99 16.46
N GLU A 182 8.01 24.05 16.78
CA GLU A 182 7.20 22.85 17.04
C GLU A 182 7.00 22.07 15.73
N ARG A 183 7.27 20.76 15.79
CA ARG A 183 6.98 19.84 14.68
C ARG A 183 5.54 19.37 14.81
N LEU A 184 4.87 19.15 13.70
CA LEU A 184 3.51 18.62 13.68
C LEU A 184 3.50 17.09 13.82
N ALA A 185 4.48 16.43 13.21
CA ALA A 185 4.65 14.99 13.29
C ALA A 185 6.13 14.61 13.12
N GLU A 186 6.54 13.56 13.81
CA GLU A 186 7.88 12.99 13.67
C GLU A 186 7.80 11.48 13.87
N ASP A 187 8.25 10.73 12.87
CA ASP A 187 8.31 9.28 12.88
C ASP A 187 9.69 8.80 12.44
N ARG A 188 10.43 8.23 13.38
CA ARG A 188 11.79 7.70 13.21
C ARG A 188 11.77 6.17 13.09
N ILE A 189 10.62 5.61 12.74
CA ILE A 189 10.33 4.20 12.50
C ILE A 189 10.92 3.27 13.55
N GLY A 190 10.11 2.80 14.51
CA GLY A 190 10.57 1.85 15.54
C GLY A 190 11.52 2.47 16.59
N SER A 191 11.70 3.80 16.56
CA SER A 191 12.32 4.59 17.62
C SER A 191 11.51 5.87 17.87
N SER A 192 11.59 6.42 19.08
CA SER A 192 10.96 7.70 19.44
C SER A 192 11.99 8.67 20.01
N GLY A 193 11.87 9.94 19.62
CA GLY A 193 12.80 11.01 19.98
C GLY A 193 14.09 11.02 19.14
N GLY A 194 14.96 12.01 19.40
CA GLY A 194 16.24 12.18 18.71
C GLY A 194 16.48 13.57 18.13
N SER A 195 15.42 14.37 17.93
CA SER A 195 15.51 15.69 17.30
C SER A 195 15.97 16.84 18.21
N GLY A 196 16.12 16.61 19.52
CA GLY A 196 16.56 17.66 20.45
C GLY A 196 15.58 18.84 20.62
N VAL A 197 14.33 18.69 20.16
CA VAL A 197 13.27 19.69 20.33
C VAL A 197 12.88 19.82 21.80
N PHE A 198 12.80 21.04 22.32
CA PHE A 198 12.35 21.32 23.69
C PHE A 198 10.84 21.04 23.82
N GLY A 199 10.43 20.26 24.82
CA GLY A 199 9.01 19.98 25.10
C GLY A 199 8.46 18.74 24.40
N ALA A 200 9.25 17.66 24.37
CA ALA A 200 8.90 16.34 23.82
C ALA A 200 7.75 15.61 24.55
N ASP A 201 6.61 16.27 24.72
CA ASP A 201 5.35 15.54 24.79
C ASP A 201 5.15 14.84 23.43
N ALA A 202 4.72 13.58 23.46
CA ALA A 202 4.78 12.65 22.33
C ALA A 202 4.14 13.23 21.05
N LEU A 203 4.97 13.62 20.08
CA LEU A 203 4.49 13.98 18.74
C LEU A 203 3.72 12.79 18.15
N PRO A 204 2.65 13.03 17.37
CA PRO A 204 1.93 11.96 16.69
C PRO A 204 2.87 11.14 15.81
N LEU A 205 2.80 9.81 15.94
CA LEU A 205 3.42 8.89 14.99
C LEU A 205 2.55 8.81 13.73
N LEU A 206 3.17 8.97 12.57
CA LEU A 206 2.49 8.88 11.29
C LEU A 206 2.26 7.42 10.88
N PHE A 207 3.20 6.54 11.18
CA PHE A 207 3.16 5.12 10.87
C PHE A 207 3.41 4.32 12.13
N GLU A 208 2.35 3.71 12.68
CA GLU A 208 2.48 3.03 13.96
C GLU A 208 3.50 1.88 13.90
N ALA A 209 4.50 1.95 14.80
CA ALA A 209 5.35 0.81 15.08
C ALA A 209 4.48 -0.29 15.74
N PRO A 210 4.57 -1.55 15.29
CA PRO A 210 3.63 -2.58 15.70
C PRO A 210 3.65 -2.82 17.22
N GLY A 211 2.49 -2.67 17.87
CA GLY A 211 2.27 -3.09 19.27
C GLY A 211 2.27 -4.62 19.46
N SER A 212 2.15 -5.36 18.36
CA SER A 212 2.29 -6.82 18.28
C SER A 212 2.76 -7.16 16.87
N THR A 213 3.94 -7.78 16.79
CA THR A 213 4.65 -8.35 15.64
C THR A 213 3.85 -8.50 14.33
N THR A 214 4.36 -7.92 13.22
CA THR A 214 4.42 -8.45 11.82
C THR A 214 3.89 -7.62 10.63
N SER A 215 3.28 -6.44 10.78
CA SER A 215 3.07 -5.45 9.70
C SER A 215 2.84 -4.08 10.35
N PRO A 216 3.24 -2.92 9.78
CA PRO A 216 2.74 -1.64 10.26
C PRO A 216 1.21 -1.67 10.18
N ALA A 217 0.53 -1.28 11.26
CA ALA A 217 -0.94 -1.29 11.35
C ALA A 217 -1.63 -0.46 10.23
N ASN A 218 -0.82 0.34 9.55
CA ASN A 218 -1.19 1.33 8.57
C ASN A 218 -1.09 0.83 7.12
N ALA A 219 -0.55 -0.37 6.87
CA ALA A 219 -0.53 -0.98 5.55
C ALA A 219 -1.94 -1.40 5.13
N LEU A 220 -2.30 -1.17 3.86
CA LEU A 220 -3.60 -1.61 3.36
C LEU A 220 -3.54 -3.12 3.11
N ASP A 221 -4.45 -3.84 3.74
CA ASP A 221 -4.58 -5.28 3.58
C ASP A 221 -4.99 -5.64 2.15
N TRP A 222 -4.41 -6.73 1.65
CA TRP A 222 -4.76 -7.28 0.35
C TRP A 222 -6.06 -8.08 0.42
N HIS A 223 -6.85 -7.97 -0.66
CA HIS A 223 -7.97 -8.83 -0.98
C HIS A 223 -7.64 -9.82 -2.10
N LEU A 224 -8.58 -10.72 -2.40
CA LEU A 224 -8.37 -11.76 -3.43
C LEU A 224 -7.97 -11.18 -4.80
N GLY A 225 -8.48 -10.01 -5.16
CA GLY A 225 -8.20 -9.33 -6.45
C GLY A 225 -6.75 -8.84 -6.59
N ASP A 226 -6.04 -8.65 -5.48
CA ASP A 226 -4.62 -8.28 -5.48
C ASP A 226 -3.69 -9.47 -5.82
N VAL A 227 -4.22 -10.69 -5.96
CA VAL A 227 -3.43 -11.88 -6.30
C VAL A 227 -3.62 -12.25 -7.77
N ALA A 228 -2.51 -12.38 -8.50
CA ALA A 228 -2.57 -12.85 -9.88
C ALA A 228 -3.00 -14.33 -9.99
N LEU A 229 -4.00 -14.61 -10.83
CA LEU A 229 -4.38 -15.97 -11.23
C LEU A 229 -3.99 -16.23 -12.69
N TYR A 230 -3.15 -17.23 -12.91
CA TYR A 230 -2.75 -17.66 -14.24
C TYR A 230 -3.70 -18.72 -14.79
N ILE A 231 -4.10 -18.61 -16.06
CA ILE A 231 -4.87 -19.61 -16.80
C ILE A 231 -4.24 -19.89 -18.16
N THR A 232 -4.13 -21.16 -18.53
CA THR A 232 -3.75 -21.59 -19.89
C THR A 232 -4.97 -21.87 -20.76
N SER A 233 -4.88 -21.49 -22.03
CA SER A 233 -5.81 -21.91 -23.10
C SER A 233 -5.01 -22.14 -24.38
N GLY A 234 -4.73 -23.41 -24.69
CA GLY A 234 -3.92 -23.83 -25.83
C GLY A 234 -2.45 -23.39 -25.70
N SER A 235 -2.10 -22.28 -26.36
CA SER A 235 -0.74 -21.70 -26.35
C SER A 235 -0.67 -20.32 -25.67
N THR A 236 -1.79 -19.89 -25.08
CA THR A 236 -1.90 -18.59 -24.44
C THR A 236 -1.88 -18.76 -22.94
N LEU A 237 -1.07 -17.95 -22.26
CA LEU A 237 -1.11 -17.77 -20.80
C LEU A 237 -1.82 -16.44 -20.53
N THR A 238 -2.88 -16.47 -19.72
CA THR A 238 -3.64 -15.28 -19.32
C THR A 238 -3.47 -15.06 -17.83
N VAL A 239 -3.35 -13.80 -17.42
CA VAL A 239 -3.42 -13.39 -16.02
C VAL A 239 -4.78 -12.75 -15.77
N LEU A 240 -5.39 -13.11 -14.65
CA LEU A 240 -6.73 -12.69 -14.24
C LEU A 240 -6.70 -12.09 -12.84
N ASP A 241 -7.59 -11.12 -12.62
CA ASP A 241 -8.11 -10.84 -11.29
C ASP A 241 -9.02 -12.01 -10.87
N PRO A 242 -8.71 -12.75 -9.81
CA PRO A 242 -9.49 -13.91 -9.38
C PRO A 242 -10.77 -13.55 -8.61
N PHE A 243 -10.93 -12.32 -8.13
CA PHE A 243 -12.16 -11.87 -7.45
C PHE A 243 -13.27 -11.56 -8.45
N THR A 244 -12.94 -10.93 -9.58
CA THR A 244 -13.90 -10.52 -10.61
C THR A 244 -13.87 -11.40 -11.86
N GLY A 245 -12.75 -12.10 -12.10
CA GLY A 245 -12.50 -12.87 -13.32
C GLY A 245 -12.01 -12.00 -14.49
N ALA A 246 -11.74 -10.71 -14.26
CA ALA A 246 -11.29 -9.80 -15.30
C ALA A 246 -9.90 -10.18 -15.83
N ILE A 247 -9.72 -10.09 -17.15
CA ILE A 247 -8.41 -10.27 -17.78
C ILE A 247 -7.57 -9.02 -17.56
N VAL A 248 -6.45 -9.20 -16.86
CA VAL A 248 -5.51 -8.14 -16.47
C VAL A 248 -4.19 -8.19 -17.26
N GLY A 249 -3.91 -9.33 -17.91
CA GLY A 249 -2.77 -9.54 -18.79
C GLY A 249 -2.95 -10.75 -19.69
N THR A 250 -2.30 -10.76 -20.86
CA THR A 250 -2.32 -11.92 -21.77
C THR A 250 -1.01 -12.06 -22.51
N PHE A 251 -0.39 -13.22 -22.39
CA PHE A 251 0.79 -13.61 -23.13
C PHE A 251 0.41 -14.63 -24.22
N THR A 252 0.57 -14.21 -25.48
CA THR A 252 0.51 -15.17 -26.59
C THR A 252 1.91 -15.71 -26.82
N ASN A 253 2.15 -16.96 -26.42
CA ASN A 253 3.46 -17.56 -26.59
C ASN A 253 3.74 -17.78 -28.08
N SER A 254 4.71 -17.03 -28.61
CA SER A 254 5.11 -17.08 -30.02
C SER A 254 6.10 -18.20 -30.34
N ASN A 255 6.57 -18.94 -29.33
CA ASN A 255 7.60 -19.98 -29.42
C ASN A 255 7.10 -21.42 -29.18
N THR A 256 5.78 -21.66 -29.12
CA THR A 256 5.23 -22.99 -28.81
C THR A 256 5.45 -24.06 -29.89
N GLY A 257 5.74 -23.69 -31.14
CA GLY A 257 5.82 -24.67 -32.22
C GLY A 257 4.56 -25.57 -32.26
N THR A 258 4.74 -26.88 -32.18
CA THR A 258 3.66 -27.91 -32.20
C THR A 258 3.27 -28.41 -30.80
N ARG A 259 3.34 -27.56 -29.77
CA ARG A 259 3.16 -27.94 -28.35
C ARG A 259 2.17 -27.00 -27.64
N ALA A 260 1.05 -27.52 -27.15
CA ALA A 260 0.16 -26.79 -26.25
C ALA A 260 0.47 -27.11 -24.78
N HIS A 261 -0.26 -26.47 -23.89
CA HIS A 261 -0.18 -26.64 -22.44
C HIS A 261 -1.29 -27.58 -21.96
N SER A 262 -1.21 -28.01 -20.70
CA SER A 262 -2.32 -28.68 -20.02
C SER A 262 -2.54 -27.96 -18.69
N ASP A 263 -2.65 -28.69 -17.59
CA ASP A 263 -2.75 -28.12 -16.25
C ASP A 263 -1.51 -27.26 -15.90
N LEU A 264 -1.68 -26.38 -14.92
CA LEU A 264 -0.65 -25.47 -14.42
C LEU A 264 -0.36 -25.78 -12.96
N ALA A 265 0.91 -25.72 -12.56
CA ALA A 265 1.24 -25.68 -11.14
C ALA A 265 2.30 -24.63 -10.87
N MET A 266 2.01 -23.76 -9.91
CA MET A 266 2.97 -22.84 -9.34
C MET A 266 3.79 -23.58 -8.30
N ARG A 267 5.11 -23.58 -8.47
CA ARG A 267 6.01 -24.04 -7.42
C ARG A 267 6.19 -22.93 -6.41
N GLN A 268 6.52 -23.32 -5.19
CA GLN A 268 6.65 -22.44 -4.05
C GLN A 268 7.63 -21.27 -4.28
N ASP A 269 8.66 -21.45 -5.11
CA ASP A 269 9.60 -20.39 -5.48
C ASP A 269 9.06 -19.39 -6.51
N GLY A 270 7.78 -19.44 -6.87
CA GLY A 270 7.17 -18.56 -7.84
C GLY A 270 7.45 -18.95 -9.29
N LYS A 271 7.98 -20.14 -9.55
CA LYS A 271 8.16 -20.64 -10.93
C LYS A 271 6.92 -21.42 -11.36
N LEU A 272 6.37 -21.08 -12.52
CA LEU A 272 5.17 -21.71 -13.10
C LEU A 272 5.56 -22.82 -14.08
N PHE A 273 4.92 -23.98 -13.96
CA PHE A 273 5.22 -25.16 -14.76
C PHE A 273 3.99 -25.82 -15.39
N SER A 274 4.22 -26.55 -16.48
CA SER A 274 3.23 -27.42 -17.15
C SER A 274 3.94 -28.57 -17.87
N PHE A 275 3.18 -29.55 -18.36
CA PHE A 275 3.65 -30.56 -19.31
C PHE A 275 3.11 -30.29 -20.71
N SER A 276 3.95 -30.51 -21.73
CA SER A 276 3.57 -30.25 -23.12
C SER A 276 2.57 -31.27 -23.66
N THR A 277 1.56 -30.80 -24.39
CA THR A 277 0.65 -31.63 -25.18
C THR A 277 0.98 -31.49 -26.69
N PRO A 278 1.21 -32.58 -27.44
CA PRO A 278 1.52 -32.48 -28.87
C PRO A 278 0.31 -32.02 -29.70
N VAL A 279 0.47 -30.94 -30.48
CA VAL A 279 -0.56 -30.36 -31.36
C VAL A 279 -0.10 -30.32 -32.80
N GLY A 280 -0.92 -30.82 -33.74
CA GLY A 280 -0.61 -30.78 -35.17
C GLY A 280 0.52 -31.71 -35.63
N VAL A 281 0.98 -32.64 -34.77
CA VAL A 281 2.04 -33.61 -35.05
C VAL A 281 1.66 -35.03 -34.65
N THR A 282 2.35 -36.04 -35.20
CA THR A 282 2.21 -37.43 -34.76
C THR A 282 2.76 -37.57 -33.34
N ARG A 283 1.90 -37.97 -32.41
CA ARG A 283 2.22 -38.20 -31.00
C ARG A 283 3.23 -39.34 -30.85
N ASN A 284 4.24 -39.13 -30.02
CA ASN A 284 5.26 -40.12 -29.68
C ASN A 284 5.89 -39.81 -28.31
N ASP A 285 6.74 -40.71 -27.83
CA ASP A 285 7.37 -40.57 -26.51
C ASP A 285 8.21 -39.29 -26.39
N GLY A 286 8.85 -38.82 -27.47
CA GLY A 286 9.76 -37.67 -27.42
C GLY A 286 9.14 -36.29 -27.68
N ASN A 287 7.85 -36.22 -28.02
CA ASN A 287 7.15 -34.94 -28.22
C ASN A 287 5.96 -34.72 -27.28
N SER A 288 5.72 -35.66 -26.37
CA SER A 288 4.75 -35.58 -25.30
C SER A 288 5.47 -35.53 -23.95
N GLY A 289 4.81 -35.04 -22.89
CA GLY A 289 5.40 -35.07 -21.55
C GLY A 289 6.67 -34.22 -21.37
N ASN A 290 6.96 -33.26 -22.25
CA ASN A 290 8.09 -32.35 -22.01
C ASN A 290 7.74 -31.34 -20.93
N PHE A 291 8.64 -31.15 -19.97
CA PHE A 291 8.42 -30.30 -18.81
C PHE A 291 8.75 -28.86 -19.16
N LEU A 292 7.75 -28.00 -19.04
CA LEU A 292 7.79 -26.61 -19.47
C LEU A 292 7.84 -25.69 -18.25
N GLN A 293 8.73 -24.71 -18.28
CA GLN A 293 8.76 -23.60 -17.34
C GLN A 293 8.37 -22.31 -18.07
N PHE A 294 7.47 -21.53 -17.50
CA PHE A 294 7.12 -20.21 -18.01
C PHE A 294 8.05 -19.14 -17.43
N ASP A 295 8.48 -18.23 -18.30
CA ASP A 295 8.98 -16.92 -17.93
C ASP A 295 7.77 -16.00 -17.73
N LEU A 296 7.61 -15.42 -16.54
CA LEU A 296 6.39 -14.68 -16.17
C LEU A 296 6.45 -13.19 -16.50
N GLY A 297 7.59 -12.68 -16.97
CA GLY A 297 7.70 -11.33 -17.56
C GLY A 297 7.47 -11.33 -19.07
N THR A 298 7.67 -12.46 -19.75
CA THR A 298 7.46 -12.58 -21.22
C THR A 298 6.37 -13.56 -21.62
N GLY A 299 5.91 -14.41 -20.70
CA GLY A 299 4.96 -15.50 -20.92
C GLY A 299 5.50 -16.66 -21.78
N ASN A 300 6.80 -16.67 -22.10
CA ASN A 300 7.41 -17.72 -22.90
C ASN A 300 7.57 -19.01 -22.10
N ALA A 301 7.05 -20.11 -22.62
CA ALA A 301 7.30 -21.45 -22.08
C ALA A 301 8.57 -22.05 -22.70
N THR A 302 9.51 -22.49 -21.85
CA THR A 302 10.74 -23.17 -22.26
C THR A 302 10.74 -24.62 -21.78
N SER A 303 11.14 -25.55 -22.64
CA SER A 303 11.29 -26.95 -22.26
C SER A 303 12.59 -27.12 -21.48
N ILE A 304 12.50 -27.50 -20.21
CA ILE A 304 13.66 -27.73 -19.32
C ILE A 304 14.00 -29.21 -19.15
N GLY A 305 13.13 -30.11 -19.65
CA GLY A 305 13.41 -31.54 -19.69
C GLY A 305 12.31 -32.37 -20.34
N ASP A 306 12.52 -33.67 -20.35
CA ASP A 306 11.60 -34.70 -20.84
C ASP A 306 11.13 -35.57 -19.67
N ASP A 307 9.91 -36.11 -19.74
CA ASP A 307 9.38 -36.98 -18.68
C ASP A 307 10.20 -38.26 -18.49
N GLY A 308 11.04 -38.63 -19.46
CA GLY A 308 11.86 -39.82 -19.43
C GLY A 308 11.03 -41.11 -19.40
N ILE A 309 9.79 -41.07 -19.91
CA ILE A 309 8.86 -42.19 -20.02
C ILE A 309 8.84 -42.66 -21.47
N ALA A 310 9.06 -43.96 -21.65
CA ALA A 310 8.94 -44.63 -22.93
C ALA A 310 7.82 -45.66 -22.83
N THR A 311 7.05 -45.79 -23.90
CA THR A 311 5.86 -46.64 -23.93
C THR A 311 6.15 -47.97 -24.60
N PHE A 312 5.65 -49.05 -24.01
CA PHE A 312 5.87 -50.44 -24.47
C PHE A 312 4.55 -51.20 -24.58
N GLN A 313 4.59 -52.34 -25.26
CA GLN A 313 3.50 -53.29 -25.41
C GLN A 313 4.07 -54.68 -25.73
N ASP A 314 3.24 -55.72 -25.62
CA ASP A 314 3.64 -57.08 -26.04
C ASP A 314 4.05 -57.11 -27.51
N ASP A 315 5.10 -57.88 -27.80
CA ASP A 315 5.34 -58.32 -29.16
C ASP A 315 4.19 -59.24 -29.59
N THR A 316 3.46 -58.83 -30.65
CA THR A 316 2.33 -59.59 -31.19
C THR A 316 2.75 -60.88 -31.87
N ASN A 317 4.05 -61.07 -32.13
CA ASN A 317 4.58 -62.33 -32.62
C ASN A 317 4.70 -63.36 -31.49
N ALA A 318 3.88 -64.40 -31.55
CA ALA A 318 3.89 -65.49 -30.56
C ALA A 318 5.27 -66.15 -30.37
N ALA A 319 6.16 -66.11 -31.37
CA ALA A 319 7.53 -66.61 -31.26
C ALA A 319 8.45 -65.74 -30.38
N ASN A 320 8.07 -64.48 -30.18
CA ASN A 320 8.84 -63.50 -29.42
C ASN A 320 8.28 -63.27 -28.02
N LEU A 321 7.10 -63.82 -27.68
CA LEU A 321 6.58 -63.75 -26.32
C LEU A 321 7.53 -64.46 -25.32
N PRO A 322 7.74 -63.90 -24.12
CA PRO A 322 7.03 -62.76 -23.54
C PRO A 322 7.66 -61.38 -23.82
N ASN A 323 8.52 -61.18 -24.83
CA ASN A 323 9.23 -59.90 -25.00
C ASN A 323 8.29 -58.70 -25.29
N ASP A 324 8.71 -57.52 -24.83
CA ASP A 324 8.07 -56.24 -25.12
C ASP A 324 8.75 -55.51 -26.28
N ILE A 325 7.96 -54.78 -27.06
CA ILE A 325 8.41 -53.83 -28.09
C ILE A 325 8.01 -52.40 -27.73
N ALA A 326 8.76 -51.41 -28.24
CA ALA A 326 8.40 -50.01 -28.08
C ALA A 326 7.09 -49.70 -28.83
N ALA A 327 6.15 -49.08 -28.15
CA ALA A 327 4.91 -48.57 -28.73
C ALA A 327 5.11 -47.14 -29.29
N ASN A 328 5.96 -46.33 -28.64
CA ASN A 328 6.30 -44.98 -29.03
C ASN A 328 5.07 -44.07 -29.24
N VAL A 329 4.12 -44.13 -28.32
CA VAL A 329 2.85 -43.41 -28.40
C VAL A 329 2.80 -42.20 -27.47
N GLY A 330 3.54 -42.18 -26.36
CA GLY A 330 3.60 -41.07 -25.40
C GLY A 330 2.48 -41.04 -24.36
N TYR A 331 2.60 -40.08 -23.44
CA TYR A 331 1.64 -39.78 -22.36
C TYR A 331 1.21 -38.30 -22.39
N GLN A 332 -0.08 -38.06 -22.10
CA GLN A 332 -0.62 -36.73 -21.81
C GLN A 332 -0.87 -36.61 -20.32
N PHE A 333 -0.18 -35.70 -19.65
CA PHE A 333 -0.47 -35.34 -18.27
C PHE A 333 -1.57 -34.29 -18.26
N GLU A 334 -2.67 -34.61 -17.59
CA GLU A 334 -3.89 -33.79 -17.53
C GLU A 334 -3.98 -32.99 -16.23
N ALA A 335 -3.20 -33.37 -15.22
CA ALA A 335 -3.23 -32.74 -13.89
C ALA A 335 -1.84 -32.84 -13.25
N LEU A 336 -1.35 -31.77 -12.61
CA LEU A 336 -0.08 -31.79 -11.89
C LEU A 336 -0.11 -30.97 -10.59
N ALA A 337 0.67 -31.38 -9.58
CA ALA A 337 0.80 -30.65 -8.33
C ALA A 337 2.17 -30.84 -7.66
N PHE A 338 2.68 -29.77 -7.05
CA PHE A 338 3.86 -29.81 -6.18
C PHE A 338 3.46 -30.14 -4.75
N ARG A 339 4.18 -31.07 -4.12
CA ARG A 339 4.00 -31.35 -2.70
C ARG A 339 4.72 -30.30 -1.84
N PRO A 340 4.05 -29.70 -0.83
CA PRO A 340 4.59 -28.54 -0.12
C PRO A 340 5.59 -28.83 1.03
N ASP A 341 6.14 -30.05 1.16
CA ASP A 341 6.82 -30.51 2.40
C ASP A 341 8.37 -30.43 2.41
N GLY A 342 8.99 -29.73 1.45
CA GLY A 342 10.43 -29.45 1.44
C GLY A 342 11.38 -30.66 1.30
N SER A 343 10.85 -31.88 1.32
CA SER A 343 11.61 -33.11 1.10
C SER A 343 11.83 -33.32 -0.40
N ASP A 344 13.09 -33.51 -0.82
CA ASP A 344 13.46 -33.66 -2.24
C ASP A 344 12.50 -34.57 -3.05
N ASN A 345 12.05 -34.05 -4.20
CA ASN A 345 11.46 -34.75 -5.35
C ASN A 345 9.99 -35.20 -5.26
N ARG A 346 9.02 -34.31 -5.08
CA ARG A 346 7.61 -34.67 -5.30
C ARG A 346 6.80 -33.64 -6.09
N LEU A 347 7.09 -33.58 -7.39
CA LEU A 347 6.07 -33.24 -8.39
C LEU A 347 5.26 -34.51 -8.69
N PHE A 348 3.94 -34.43 -8.64
CA PHE A 348 3.04 -35.49 -9.05
C PHE A 348 2.29 -35.05 -10.30
N ALA A 349 2.02 -35.99 -11.21
CA ALA A 349 1.10 -35.76 -12.32
C ALA A 349 0.29 -37.00 -12.65
N ILE A 350 -0.96 -36.78 -13.06
CA ILE A 350 -1.86 -37.83 -13.55
C ILE A 350 -2.01 -37.68 -15.05
N GLY A 351 -1.84 -38.78 -15.78
CA GLY A 351 -1.91 -38.75 -17.23
C GLY A 351 -2.52 -39.98 -17.88
N ASN A 352 -2.77 -39.84 -19.18
CA ASN A 352 -3.36 -40.83 -20.05
C ASN A 352 -2.38 -41.21 -21.15
N ARG A 353 -2.25 -42.51 -21.39
CA ARG A 353 -1.43 -43.05 -22.48
C ARG A 353 -2.15 -42.87 -23.82
N PHE A 354 -1.42 -42.49 -24.86
CA PHE A 354 -1.98 -42.45 -26.20
C PHE A 354 -2.08 -43.85 -26.84
N GLY A 355 -3.04 -44.05 -27.74
CA GLY A 355 -3.15 -45.23 -28.60
C GLY A 355 -3.57 -46.54 -27.90
N ASN A 356 -4.00 -47.52 -28.70
CA ASN A 356 -4.33 -48.87 -28.23
C ASN A 356 -3.05 -49.72 -28.14
N SER A 357 -2.95 -50.57 -27.12
CA SER A 357 -1.77 -51.44 -26.95
C SER A 357 -2.10 -52.83 -26.48
N ASN A 358 -1.26 -53.77 -26.92
CA ASN A 358 -1.43 -55.18 -26.62
C ASN A 358 -0.94 -55.46 -25.20
N ASN A 359 -1.83 -56.03 -24.38
CA ASN A 359 -1.55 -56.54 -23.05
C ASN A 359 -0.97 -55.49 -22.05
N VAL A 360 -1.33 -54.22 -22.22
CA VAL A 360 -1.04 -53.17 -21.22
C VAL A 360 -2.15 -53.18 -20.16
N GLY A 361 -1.77 -53.13 -18.89
CA GLY A 361 -2.70 -53.28 -17.76
C GLY A 361 -3.72 -52.15 -17.67
N TYR A 362 -3.27 -50.91 -17.76
CA TYR A 362 -4.12 -49.72 -17.72
C TYR A 362 -3.48 -48.51 -18.42
N THR A 363 -4.31 -47.61 -18.94
CA THR A 363 -3.86 -46.49 -19.77
C THR A 363 -4.45 -45.13 -19.38
N ARG A 364 -5.38 -45.09 -18.42
CA ARG A 364 -6.11 -43.87 -18.02
C ARG A 364 -5.89 -43.55 -16.55
N ASN A 365 -5.76 -42.27 -16.23
CA ASN A 365 -5.53 -41.73 -14.88
C ASN A 365 -4.38 -42.42 -14.17
N VAL A 366 -3.20 -42.45 -14.79
CA VAL A 366 -2.00 -43.05 -14.22
C VAL A 366 -1.23 -41.99 -13.44
N LEU A 367 -1.03 -42.19 -12.15
CA LEU A 367 -0.29 -41.30 -11.26
C LEU A 367 1.21 -41.60 -11.30
N TYR A 368 2.00 -40.59 -11.63
CA TYR A 368 3.47 -40.63 -11.63
C TYR A 368 4.06 -39.62 -10.67
N ARG A 369 5.33 -39.86 -10.28
CA ARG A 369 6.19 -38.93 -9.54
C ARG A 369 7.31 -38.45 -10.44
N PHE A 370 7.69 -37.19 -10.31
CA PHE A 370 8.72 -36.54 -11.11
C PHE A 370 9.71 -35.77 -10.25
N ASN A 371 10.92 -35.60 -10.78
CA ASN A 371 11.87 -34.61 -10.30
C ASN A 371 11.34 -33.22 -10.64
N GLN A 372 11.18 -32.37 -9.63
CA GLN A 372 10.58 -31.04 -9.78
C GLN A 372 11.44 -30.04 -10.57
N ASN A 373 12.74 -30.30 -10.76
CA ASN A 373 13.67 -29.42 -11.45
C ASN A 373 13.90 -29.84 -12.91
N THR A 374 13.80 -31.13 -13.22
CA THR A 374 14.06 -31.64 -14.57
C THR A 374 12.82 -32.17 -15.27
N GLY A 375 11.73 -32.40 -14.53
CA GLY A 375 10.52 -33.04 -15.04
C GLY A 375 10.68 -34.54 -15.34
N ALA A 376 11.84 -35.13 -15.07
CA ALA A 376 12.08 -36.55 -15.32
C ALA A 376 11.36 -37.41 -14.29
N SER A 377 10.69 -38.46 -14.75
CA SER A 377 9.98 -39.41 -13.91
C SER A 377 10.92 -40.14 -12.94
N VAL A 378 10.42 -40.35 -11.73
CA VAL A 378 11.08 -41.06 -10.64
C VAL A 378 10.21 -42.24 -10.27
N ASN A 379 10.76 -43.45 -10.37
CA ASN A 379 10.04 -44.67 -10.02
C ASN A 379 9.40 -44.56 -8.63
N ALA A 380 8.12 -44.88 -8.51
CA ALA A 380 7.42 -44.88 -7.23
C ALA A 380 8.05 -45.85 -6.23
N PHE A 381 8.56 -46.98 -6.74
CA PHE A 381 9.29 -48.00 -6.01
C PHE A 381 10.26 -48.73 -6.94
N GLY A 382 11.32 -49.32 -6.41
CA GLY A 382 12.27 -50.12 -7.20
C GLY A 382 13.04 -49.34 -8.28
N GLY A 383 13.63 -50.08 -9.22
CA GLY A 383 14.32 -49.54 -10.40
C GLY A 383 13.50 -49.74 -11.68
N ASP A 384 14.00 -49.21 -12.80
CA ASP A 384 13.31 -49.28 -14.09
C ASP A 384 12.97 -50.74 -14.49
N ARG A 385 11.80 -50.93 -15.10
CA ARG A 385 11.37 -52.21 -15.64
C ARG A 385 12.23 -52.60 -16.83
N GLY A 386 12.77 -53.81 -16.80
CA GLY A 386 13.44 -54.44 -17.95
C GLY A 386 12.47 -55.27 -18.79
N ASN A 387 12.87 -55.65 -20.00
CA ASN A 387 12.19 -56.68 -20.79
C ASN A 387 12.18 -58.01 -20.01
N PRO A 388 11.06 -58.75 -19.89
CA PRO A 388 9.74 -58.61 -20.56
C PRO A 388 8.64 -57.95 -19.71
N ASN A 389 9.01 -57.07 -18.77
CA ASN A 389 8.05 -56.51 -17.81
C ASN A 389 7.68 -55.05 -18.11
N ARG A 390 8.08 -54.48 -19.25
CA ARG A 390 7.83 -53.05 -19.54
C ARG A 390 6.40 -52.79 -19.98
N ASN A 391 5.67 -53.81 -20.39
CA ASN A 391 4.23 -53.81 -20.67
C ASN A 391 3.35 -53.79 -19.39
N PHE A 392 3.90 -54.12 -18.21
CA PHE A 392 3.11 -54.22 -16.98
C PHE A 392 2.56 -52.87 -16.51
N GLY A 393 1.39 -52.92 -15.87
CA GLY A 393 0.72 -51.74 -15.34
C GLY A 393 0.43 -50.73 -16.44
N ALA A 394 1.07 -49.57 -16.35
CA ALA A 394 0.96 -48.48 -17.32
C ALA A 394 1.62 -48.76 -18.69
N GLY A 395 2.38 -49.85 -18.82
CA GLY A 395 3.07 -50.16 -20.08
C GLY A 395 4.26 -49.24 -20.34
N THR A 396 5.04 -48.95 -19.29
CA THR A 396 6.20 -48.07 -19.31
C THR A 396 7.40 -48.71 -18.59
N GLN A 397 8.61 -48.31 -18.97
CA GLN A 397 9.83 -48.69 -18.25
C GLN A 397 9.91 -48.06 -16.86
N ARG A 398 9.25 -46.92 -16.66
CA ARG A 398 9.18 -46.21 -15.38
C ARG A 398 8.05 -46.77 -14.54
N ILE A 399 8.26 -46.88 -13.25
CA ILE A 399 7.26 -47.43 -12.33
C ILE A 399 6.37 -46.28 -11.82
N GLU A 400 5.13 -46.28 -12.29
CA GLU A 400 4.03 -45.46 -11.79
C GLU A 400 3.69 -45.76 -10.32
N VAL A 401 3.00 -44.83 -9.66
CA VAL A 401 2.35 -45.10 -8.37
C VAL A 401 1.20 -46.09 -8.57
N GLY A 402 0.38 -45.85 -9.60
CA GLY A 402 -0.72 -46.71 -9.99
C GLY A 402 -1.78 -45.98 -10.82
N GLN A 403 -2.80 -46.72 -11.25
CA GLN A 403 -4.03 -46.14 -11.79
C GLN A 403 -4.93 -45.62 -10.67
N ILE A 404 -5.53 -44.45 -10.85
CA ILE A 404 -6.51 -43.93 -9.89
C ILE A 404 -7.73 -44.86 -9.82
N THR A 405 -8.05 -45.30 -8.60
CA THR A 405 -9.19 -46.18 -8.32
C THR A 405 -10.05 -45.67 -7.17
N VAL A 406 -11.36 -45.87 -7.25
CA VAL A 406 -12.32 -45.60 -6.18
C VAL A 406 -12.99 -46.92 -5.77
N GLY A 407 -12.86 -47.30 -4.49
CA GLY A 407 -13.32 -48.61 -4.01
C GLY A 407 -12.69 -49.79 -4.76
N GLY A 408 -11.47 -49.63 -5.28
CA GLY A 408 -10.75 -50.62 -6.08
C GLY A 408 -11.14 -50.68 -7.56
N ASN A 409 -12.06 -49.83 -8.02
CA ASN A 409 -12.47 -49.77 -9.43
C ASN A 409 -11.79 -48.60 -10.14
N PRO A 410 -11.22 -48.80 -11.35
CA PRO A 410 -10.70 -47.71 -12.17
C PRO A 410 -11.74 -46.65 -12.49
N LEU A 411 -11.34 -45.38 -12.45
CA LEU A 411 -12.19 -44.27 -12.87
C LEU A 411 -12.45 -44.32 -14.39
N ALA A 412 -13.71 -44.19 -14.78
CA ALA A 412 -14.11 -44.12 -16.19
C ALA A 412 -13.89 -42.72 -16.79
N THR A 413 -13.95 -41.69 -15.96
CA THR A 413 -13.75 -40.27 -16.25
C THR A 413 -12.26 -39.91 -16.22
N THR A 414 -11.89 -38.74 -16.73
CA THR A 414 -10.49 -38.27 -16.71
C THR A 414 -10.30 -37.29 -15.56
N ILE A 415 -9.29 -37.51 -14.73
CA ILE A 415 -8.83 -36.50 -13.75
C ILE A 415 -8.20 -35.35 -14.54
N THR A 416 -8.65 -34.13 -14.28
CA THR A 416 -8.30 -32.93 -15.04
C THR A 416 -7.66 -31.83 -14.21
N GLY A 417 -7.58 -32.00 -12.88
CA GLY A 417 -6.89 -31.05 -12.02
C GLY A 417 -6.56 -31.66 -10.67
N MET A 418 -5.46 -31.22 -10.05
CA MET A 418 -5.08 -31.66 -8.71
C MET A 418 -4.33 -30.59 -7.92
N SER A 419 -4.49 -30.58 -6.60
CA SER A 419 -3.68 -29.71 -5.72
C SER A 419 -3.61 -30.23 -4.28
N PHE A 420 -2.62 -29.75 -3.52
CA PHE A 420 -2.37 -30.16 -2.12
C PHE A 420 -2.87 -29.11 -1.12
N ILE A 421 -3.66 -29.52 -0.13
CA ILE A 421 -3.93 -28.72 1.09
C ILE A 421 -3.45 -29.52 2.31
N GLY A 422 -2.59 -28.92 3.15
CA GLY A 422 -2.15 -29.55 4.39
C GLY A 422 -1.50 -30.93 4.23
N GLY A 423 -0.94 -31.23 3.05
CA GLY A 423 -0.34 -32.52 2.68
C GLY A 423 -1.30 -33.55 2.07
N GLN A 424 -2.61 -33.30 2.06
CA GLN A 424 -3.61 -34.12 1.39
C GLN A 424 -3.72 -33.70 -0.08
N LEU A 425 -3.62 -34.65 -1.02
CA LEU A 425 -3.87 -34.41 -2.43
C LEU A 425 -5.38 -34.45 -2.72
N PHE A 426 -5.87 -33.43 -3.39
CA PHE A 426 -7.24 -33.33 -3.89
C PHE A 426 -7.23 -33.34 -5.41
N ALA A 427 -8.29 -33.86 -6.02
CA ALA A 427 -8.42 -33.92 -7.47
C ALA A 427 -9.87 -33.76 -7.94
N VAL A 428 -10.04 -33.24 -9.16
CA VAL A 428 -11.34 -33.14 -9.85
C VAL A 428 -11.29 -33.89 -11.18
N ASP A 429 -12.46 -34.31 -11.68
CA ASP A 429 -12.58 -34.96 -12.98
C ASP A 429 -13.51 -34.24 -13.96
N SER A 430 -13.46 -34.70 -15.21
CA SER A 430 -14.25 -34.20 -16.33
C SER A 430 -15.76 -34.44 -16.21
N ALA A 431 -16.25 -35.03 -15.11
CA ALA A 431 -17.67 -35.31 -14.87
C ALA A 431 -18.16 -34.74 -13.54
N GLY A 432 -17.43 -33.76 -12.97
CA GLY A 432 -17.86 -33.00 -11.81
C GLY A 432 -17.51 -33.66 -10.47
N ASN A 433 -16.79 -34.78 -10.46
CA ASN A 433 -16.47 -35.44 -9.21
C ASN A 433 -15.24 -34.83 -8.55
N PHE A 434 -15.30 -34.67 -7.24
CA PHE A 434 -14.25 -34.17 -6.38
C PHE A 434 -13.77 -35.27 -5.43
N TYR A 435 -12.45 -35.47 -5.36
CA TYR A 435 -11.83 -36.59 -4.66
C TYR A 435 -10.73 -36.13 -3.70
N SER A 436 -10.52 -36.91 -2.65
CA SER A 436 -9.20 -37.01 -2.00
C SER A 436 -8.44 -38.18 -2.61
N VAL A 437 -7.14 -37.98 -2.87
CA VAL A 437 -6.26 -38.98 -3.48
C VAL A 437 -5.14 -39.32 -2.52
N ASN A 438 -4.86 -40.61 -2.33
CA ASN A 438 -3.68 -41.08 -1.63
C ASN A 438 -2.54 -41.24 -2.64
N GLU A 439 -1.57 -40.35 -2.56
CA GLU A 439 -0.42 -40.29 -3.46
C GLU A 439 0.58 -41.44 -3.27
N GLY A 440 0.45 -42.22 -2.19
CA GLY A 440 1.30 -43.39 -1.93
C GLY A 440 0.85 -44.65 -2.65
N ASN A 441 -0.42 -44.74 -3.07
CA ASN A 441 -0.97 -45.95 -3.68
C ASN A 441 -2.05 -45.72 -4.76
N ALA A 442 -2.27 -44.47 -5.18
CA ALA A 442 -3.25 -44.09 -6.21
C ALA A 442 -4.72 -44.47 -5.87
N THR A 443 -5.05 -44.68 -4.60
CA THR A 443 -6.46 -44.85 -4.18
C THR A 443 -7.11 -43.50 -3.95
N ALA A 444 -8.35 -43.34 -4.40
CA ALA A 444 -9.13 -42.12 -4.26
C ALA A 444 -10.44 -42.38 -3.51
N SER A 445 -10.90 -41.38 -2.76
CA SER A 445 -12.21 -41.36 -2.12
C SER A 445 -13.03 -40.21 -2.67
N LEU A 446 -14.24 -40.51 -3.17
CA LEU A 446 -15.19 -39.50 -3.64
C LEU A 446 -15.67 -38.67 -2.44
N ILE A 447 -15.54 -37.36 -2.54
CA ILE A 447 -16.01 -36.38 -1.55
C ILE A 447 -17.38 -35.86 -1.97
N ALA A 448 -17.50 -35.36 -3.20
CA ALA A 448 -18.72 -34.78 -3.75
C ALA A 448 -18.79 -34.97 -5.27
N THR A 449 -20.00 -34.94 -5.82
CA THR A 449 -20.24 -34.75 -7.26
C THR A 449 -20.91 -33.39 -7.42
N LEU A 450 -20.22 -32.49 -8.10
CA LEU A 450 -20.54 -31.07 -8.20
C LEU A 450 -21.21 -30.78 -9.54
N ALA A 451 -22.39 -30.17 -9.48
CA ALA A 451 -23.17 -29.72 -10.62
C ALA A 451 -23.19 -28.19 -10.68
N ARG A 452 -23.51 -27.63 -11.85
CA ARG A 452 -23.53 -26.18 -12.05
C ARG A 452 -24.55 -25.48 -11.13
N ASP A 453 -25.67 -26.13 -10.85
CA ASP A 453 -26.74 -25.59 -10.00
C ASP A 453 -26.37 -25.54 -8.51
N ASP A 454 -25.33 -26.26 -8.08
CA ASP A 454 -24.78 -26.13 -6.73
C ASP A 454 -24.14 -24.75 -6.49
N PHE A 455 -23.57 -24.14 -7.53
CA PHE A 455 -22.84 -22.86 -7.46
C PHE A 455 -23.70 -21.66 -7.88
N ASP A 456 -24.61 -21.88 -8.82
CA ASP A 456 -25.54 -20.90 -9.34
C ASP A 456 -26.90 -21.56 -9.51
N SER A 457 -27.84 -21.26 -8.62
CA SER A 457 -29.18 -21.88 -8.61
C SER A 457 -30.00 -21.64 -9.89
N THR A 458 -29.58 -20.71 -10.76
CA THR A 458 -30.21 -20.45 -12.06
C THR A 458 -29.64 -21.31 -13.18
N ALA A 459 -28.49 -21.96 -12.96
CA ALA A 459 -27.84 -22.83 -13.92
C ALA A 459 -28.56 -24.18 -14.06
N PRO A 460 -28.40 -24.88 -15.21
CA PRO A 460 -28.96 -26.22 -15.38
C PRO A 460 -28.26 -27.23 -14.45
N ASN A 461 -29.02 -28.19 -13.92
CA ASN A 461 -28.48 -29.34 -13.19
C ASN A 461 -27.73 -30.29 -14.12
N VAL A 462 -26.48 -29.94 -14.41
CA VAL A 462 -25.53 -30.73 -15.17
C VAL A 462 -24.20 -30.74 -14.44
N PRO A 463 -23.47 -31.87 -14.46
CA PRO A 463 -22.16 -31.93 -13.82
C PRO A 463 -21.20 -30.88 -14.37
N VAL A 464 -20.36 -30.32 -13.50
CA VAL A 464 -19.29 -29.42 -13.94
C VAL A 464 -18.23 -30.20 -14.70
N SER A 465 -17.88 -29.78 -15.91
CA SER A 465 -16.81 -30.42 -16.68
C SER A 465 -15.47 -29.75 -16.35
N PHE A 466 -14.91 -30.08 -15.18
CA PHE A 466 -13.69 -29.44 -14.69
C PHE A 466 -12.50 -29.64 -15.64
N THR A 467 -11.64 -28.62 -15.72
CA THR A 467 -10.41 -28.62 -16.54
C THR A 467 -9.15 -28.29 -15.76
N GLY A 468 -9.24 -27.89 -14.49
CA GLY A 468 -8.09 -27.63 -13.63
C GLY A 468 -8.50 -27.47 -12.17
N LEU A 469 -7.54 -27.58 -11.24
CA LEU A 469 -7.76 -27.37 -9.80
C LEU A 469 -6.51 -26.77 -9.17
N THR A 470 -6.68 -25.71 -8.39
CA THR A 470 -5.61 -25.11 -7.59
C THR A 470 -6.10 -24.77 -6.19
N THR A 471 -5.16 -24.54 -5.28
CA THR A 471 -5.46 -24.06 -3.92
C THR A 471 -5.48 -22.55 -3.89
N GLY A 472 -6.30 -21.98 -3.01
CA GLY A 472 -6.34 -20.55 -2.80
C GLY A 472 -5.05 -19.95 -2.23
N PRO A 473 -4.91 -18.61 -2.30
CA PRO A 473 -3.85 -17.87 -1.62
C PRO A 473 -3.86 -18.14 -0.12
N ARG A 474 -2.71 -18.00 0.54
CA ARG A 474 -2.56 -18.46 1.91
C ARG A 474 -2.80 -17.37 2.93
N TYR A 475 -2.35 -16.14 2.67
CA TYR A 475 -2.32 -15.10 3.70
C TYR A 475 -3.34 -13.98 3.50
N VAL A 476 -3.87 -13.82 2.29
CA VAL A 476 -4.90 -12.83 1.94
C VAL A 476 -6.13 -12.94 2.85
N GLU A 477 -6.67 -11.79 3.25
CA GLU A 477 -7.86 -11.64 4.10
C GLU A 477 -7.81 -12.55 5.34
N GLY A 478 -6.72 -12.50 6.10
CA GLY A 478 -6.59 -13.28 7.34
C GLY A 478 -6.52 -14.79 7.11
N SER A 479 -5.94 -15.23 5.98
CA SER A 479 -5.82 -16.64 5.58
C SER A 479 -7.12 -17.36 5.23
N THR A 480 -8.16 -16.60 4.86
CA THR A 480 -9.48 -17.13 4.51
C THR A 480 -9.44 -18.19 3.42
N TYR A 481 -8.57 -18.01 2.43
CA TYR A 481 -8.50 -18.86 1.24
C TYR A 481 -7.58 -20.08 1.39
N ALA A 482 -6.83 -20.18 2.50
CA ALA A 482 -5.79 -21.20 2.69
C ALA A 482 -6.32 -22.65 2.70
N SER A 483 -7.62 -22.83 2.97
CA SER A 483 -8.32 -24.13 2.95
C SER A 483 -9.38 -24.24 1.85
N MET A 484 -9.32 -23.36 0.86
CA MET A 484 -10.24 -23.32 -0.28
C MET A 484 -9.57 -23.84 -1.55
N LEU A 485 -10.41 -24.35 -2.45
CA LEU A 485 -10.03 -24.83 -3.76
C LEU A 485 -10.73 -24.01 -4.83
N PHE A 486 -9.99 -23.76 -5.91
CA PHE A 486 -10.44 -23.04 -7.08
C PHE A 486 -10.29 -23.95 -8.30
N ALA A 487 -11.35 -24.06 -9.10
CA ALA A 487 -11.37 -24.94 -10.27
C ALA A 487 -11.91 -24.21 -11.49
N THR A 488 -11.48 -24.63 -12.68
CA THR A 488 -11.98 -24.10 -13.96
C THR A 488 -12.79 -25.15 -14.71
N ASP A 489 -13.60 -24.71 -15.68
CA ASP A 489 -14.18 -25.58 -16.70
C ASP A 489 -13.86 -25.12 -18.13
N SER A 490 -14.24 -25.93 -19.11
CA SER A 490 -13.96 -25.66 -20.53
C SER A 490 -14.69 -24.42 -21.08
N SER A 491 -15.69 -23.89 -20.37
CA SER A 491 -16.37 -22.63 -20.69
C SER A 491 -15.74 -21.41 -20.03
N GLY A 492 -14.58 -21.58 -19.39
CA GLY A 492 -13.87 -20.47 -18.75
C GLY A 492 -14.49 -20.00 -17.45
N ARG A 493 -15.30 -20.81 -16.77
CA ARG A 493 -15.86 -20.47 -15.46
C ARG A 493 -14.90 -20.88 -14.35
N LEU A 494 -14.71 -19.99 -13.37
CA LEU A 494 -13.93 -20.22 -12.16
C LEU A 494 -14.88 -20.50 -10.99
N TYR A 495 -14.65 -21.59 -10.27
CA TYR A 495 -15.47 -22.08 -9.16
C TYR A 495 -14.67 -22.08 -7.87
N ALA A 496 -15.31 -21.76 -6.75
CA ALA A 496 -14.69 -21.82 -5.43
C ALA A 496 -15.48 -22.76 -4.49
N PHE A 497 -14.78 -23.69 -3.82
CA PHE A 497 -15.38 -24.61 -2.86
C PHE A 497 -14.38 -25.03 -1.77
N ASN A 498 -14.88 -25.46 -0.61
CA ASN A 498 -14.03 -25.94 0.49
C ASN A 498 -13.64 -27.42 0.32
N THR A 499 -12.82 -27.95 1.22
CA THR A 499 -12.37 -29.36 1.19
C THR A 499 -13.48 -30.40 1.39
N ALA A 500 -14.70 -29.98 1.75
CA ALA A 500 -15.89 -30.83 1.79
C ALA A 500 -16.72 -30.78 0.49
N GLY A 501 -16.27 -30.04 -0.54
CA GLY A 501 -17.01 -29.83 -1.78
C GLY A 501 -18.19 -28.86 -1.64
N THR A 502 -18.23 -28.04 -0.59
CA THR A 502 -19.29 -27.03 -0.40
C THR A 502 -18.91 -25.73 -1.13
N PRO A 503 -19.74 -25.22 -2.05
CA PRO A 503 -19.50 -23.95 -2.74
C PRO A 503 -19.26 -22.78 -1.76
N GLN A 504 -18.28 -21.94 -2.06
CA GLN A 504 -17.90 -20.77 -1.25
C GLN A 504 -18.16 -19.49 -2.03
N GLY A 505 -18.96 -18.58 -1.48
CA GLY A 505 -19.25 -17.28 -2.09
C GLY A 505 -18.11 -16.30 -1.82
N VAL A 506 -17.06 -16.33 -2.63
CA VAL A 506 -15.83 -15.55 -2.41
C VAL A 506 -15.51 -14.57 -3.53
N PHE A 507 -16.24 -14.67 -4.65
CA PHE A 507 -16.13 -13.76 -5.77
C PHE A 507 -17.05 -12.56 -5.58
N VAL A 508 -16.93 -11.61 -6.50
CA VAL A 508 -17.79 -10.41 -6.57
C VAL A 508 -19.26 -10.77 -6.39
N ASP A 509 -19.99 -9.92 -5.66
CA ASP A 509 -21.40 -10.12 -5.28
C ASP A 509 -21.68 -11.42 -4.52
N ALA A 510 -20.69 -11.93 -3.78
CA ALA A 510 -20.76 -13.18 -3.03
C ALA A 510 -21.03 -14.43 -3.89
N GLN A 511 -20.67 -14.38 -5.17
CA GLN A 511 -20.81 -15.51 -6.07
C GLN A 511 -19.79 -16.61 -5.74
N SER A 512 -20.19 -17.87 -5.99
CA SER A 512 -19.29 -19.03 -5.87
C SER A 512 -18.75 -19.53 -7.21
N VAL A 513 -19.18 -18.87 -8.28
CA VAL A 513 -18.73 -19.08 -9.65
C VAL A 513 -18.75 -17.76 -10.41
N ILE A 514 -17.72 -17.51 -11.23
CA ILE A 514 -17.63 -16.33 -12.11
C ILE A 514 -17.11 -16.74 -13.50
N ASN A 515 -17.33 -15.88 -14.51
CA ASN A 515 -16.75 -16.07 -15.84
C ASN A 515 -15.41 -15.34 -15.93
N THR A 516 -14.39 -16.00 -16.49
CA THR A 516 -13.06 -15.39 -16.68
C THR A 516 -12.89 -14.71 -18.05
N GLY A 517 -13.88 -14.84 -18.93
CA GLY A 517 -13.77 -14.43 -20.33
C GLY A 517 -12.76 -15.25 -21.15
N ARG A 518 -12.23 -16.36 -20.60
CA ARG A 518 -11.29 -17.27 -21.27
C ARG A 518 -11.87 -18.68 -21.45
N ASP A 519 -12.49 -18.90 -22.61
CA ASP A 519 -12.92 -20.22 -23.04
C ASP A 519 -11.75 -21.20 -23.20
N ALA A 520 -12.07 -22.49 -23.17
CA ALA A 520 -11.10 -23.58 -23.34
C ALA A 520 -9.93 -23.50 -22.34
N ALA A 521 -10.21 -23.12 -21.09
CA ALA A 521 -9.24 -23.18 -20.01
C ALA A 521 -8.76 -24.62 -19.79
N GLU A 522 -7.45 -24.82 -19.72
CA GLU A 522 -6.78 -26.13 -19.60
C GLU A 522 -6.03 -26.31 -18.28
N GLY A 523 -5.77 -25.23 -17.55
CA GLY A 523 -5.03 -25.23 -16.28
C GLY A 523 -5.12 -23.89 -15.58
N LEU A 524 -4.92 -23.88 -14.26
CA LEU A 524 -4.89 -22.66 -13.47
C LEU A 524 -3.90 -22.73 -12.29
N ALA A 525 -3.29 -21.60 -11.94
CA ALA A 525 -2.47 -21.49 -10.73
C ALA A 525 -2.38 -20.05 -10.23
N PHE A 526 -2.49 -19.84 -8.91
CA PHE A 526 -2.23 -18.55 -8.29
C PHE A 526 -0.73 -18.22 -8.28
N SER A 527 -0.40 -16.92 -8.27
CA SER A 527 0.92 -16.42 -7.92
C SER A 527 1.28 -16.77 -6.47
N THR A 528 2.57 -16.64 -6.14
CA THR A 528 3.07 -16.86 -4.77
C THR A 528 3.12 -15.59 -3.93
N LEU A 529 2.84 -14.42 -4.52
CA LEU A 529 2.72 -13.17 -3.77
C LEU A 529 1.26 -12.97 -3.41
N ASP A 530 1.01 -12.93 -2.10
CA ASP A 530 -0.33 -12.92 -1.53
C ASP A 530 -0.39 -12.05 -0.25
N VAL A 531 0.52 -11.08 -0.14
CA VAL A 531 0.64 -10.12 0.96
C VAL A 531 1.19 -8.78 0.46
N ASN A 532 0.80 -7.71 1.15
CA ASN A 532 1.45 -6.40 1.03
C ASN A 532 2.90 -6.48 1.55
N LEU A 533 3.86 -5.99 0.76
CA LEU A 533 5.29 -6.07 1.10
C LEU A 533 5.80 -4.92 1.96
N TRP A 534 4.98 -3.89 2.26
CA TRP A 534 5.35 -2.84 3.21
C TRP A 534 5.46 -3.39 4.63
N HIS A 535 6.63 -3.25 5.26
CA HIS A 535 6.84 -3.63 6.65
C HIS A 535 7.97 -2.85 7.32
N VAL A 536 8.03 -2.88 8.65
CA VAL A 536 9.17 -2.31 9.38
C VAL A 536 10.34 -3.30 9.32
N ASN A 537 11.42 -2.92 8.65
CA ASN A 537 12.70 -3.61 8.74
C ASN A 537 13.42 -3.18 10.02
N SER A 538 13.95 -4.11 10.80
CA SER A 538 14.71 -3.86 12.05
C SER A 538 16.11 -4.48 12.06
N ASN A 539 16.58 -4.99 10.91
CA ASN A 539 17.87 -5.68 10.81
C ASN A 539 19.04 -4.70 10.69
N THR A 540 19.81 -4.57 11.77
CA THR A 540 20.97 -3.66 11.85
C THR A 540 22.28 -4.24 11.31
N THR A 541 22.33 -5.55 10.99
CA THR A 541 23.62 -6.25 10.81
C THR A 541 23.94 -6.67 9.38
N GLN A 542 22.95 -6.73 8.49
CA GLN A 542 23.12 -7.21 7.11
C GLN A 542 22.95 -6.10 6.06
N ASP A 543 22.31 -4.99 6.43
CA ASP A 543 22.10 -3.84 5.55
C ASP A 543 23.28 -2.88 5.67
N ALA A 544 24.27 -3.06 4.78
CA ALA A 544 25.34 -2.08 4.55
C ALA A 544 24.81 -0.68 4.17
N VAL A 545 23.50 -0.55 3.92
CA VAL A 545 22.78 0.71 3.71
C VAL A 545 22.60 1.50 5.02
N ASN A 546 22.66 0.87 6.20
CA ASN A 546 22.54 1.53 7.51
C ASN A 546 23.82 2.28 7.96
N ALA A 547 24.86 2.33 7.12
CA ALA A 547 26.19 2.81 7.51
C ALA A 547 26.50 4.27 7.13
N MET A 548 25.51 5.16 7.03
CA MET A 548 25.77 6.61 6.95
C MET A 548 25.59 7.24 8.33
N GLY A 549 26.72 7.72 8.88
CA GLY A 549 26.85 8.19 10.26
C GLY A 549 25.98 9.42 10.53
N GLY A 550 24.90 9.21 11.29
CA GLY A 550 24.00 10.26 11.77
C GLY A 550 22.67 9.74 12.29
N HIS A 551 22.20 8.59 11.80
CA HIS A 551 20.88 8.06 12.15
C HIS A 551 20.93 7.15 13.40
N SER A 552 20.15 7.50 14.42
CA SER A 552 20.03 6.75 15.68
C SER A 552 18.90 5.71 15.69
N GLY A 553 18.28 5.42 14.53
CA GLY A 553 17.26 4.39 14.35
C GLY A 553 17.85 3.09 13.76
N SER A 554 17.45 1.94 14.29
CA SER A 554 17.83 0.61 13.79
C SER A 554 16.88 0.08 12.71
N SER A 555 15.86 0.85 12.34
CA SER A 555 14.70 0.36 11.62
C SER A 555 14.21 1.37 10.58
N SER A 556 13.62 0.87 9.50
CA SER A 556 13.04 1.68 8.42
C SER A 556 11.79 1.00 7.87
N LEU A 557 10.91 1.77 7.25
CA LEU A 557 9.81 1.23 6.47
C LEU A 557 10.41 0.67 5.17
N TYR A 558 10.08 -0.58 4.84
CA TYR A 558 10.67 -1.31 3.72
C TYR A 558 9.57 -1.93 2.85
N PHE A 559 9.65 -1.70 1.54
CA PHE A 559 8.92 -2.43 0.52
C PHE A 559 9.84 -3.43 -0.17
N GLY A 560 9.61 -4.71 0.09
CA GLY A 560 10.28 -5.83 -0.55
C GLY A 560 10.33 -7.05 0.36
N PHE A 561 10.77 -8.19 -0.14
CA PHE A 561 10.83 -9.43 0.62
C PHE A 561 12.20 -9.63 1.26
N GLN A 562 12.23 -9.83 2.57
CA GLN A 562 13.43 -10.18 3.33
C GLN A 562 13.23 -11.41 4.23
N THR A 563 14.29 -12.18 4.45
CA THR A 563 14.27 -13.27 5.45
C THR A 563 14.69 -12.70 6.80
N VAL A 564 13.75 -12.66 7.76
CA VAL A 564 14.05 -12.27 9.14
C VAL A 564 14.72 -13.45 9.86
N GLY A 565 15.77 -13.18 10.65
CA GLY A 565 16.61 -14.18 11.30
C GLY A 565 15.84 -15.21 12.16
N THR A 566 16.47 -16.37 12.39
CA THR A 566 15.92 -17.61 12.98
C THR A 566 15.48 -17.54 14.46
N THR A 567 15.02 -16.41 14.97
CA THR A 567 14.59 -16.26 16.37
C THR A 567 13.05 -16.34 16.45
N PRO A 568 12.47 -17.31 17.19
CA PRO A 568 11.02 -17.48 17.27
C PRO A 568 10.36 -16.23 17.88
N GLY A 569 9.50 -15.55 17.12
CA GLY A 569 8.75 -14.38 17.58
C GLY A 569 8.93 -13.09 16.76
N GLN A 570 9.65 -13.11 15.64
CA GLN A 570 9.78 -11.98 14.71
C GLN A 570 9.45 -12.50 13.31
N TRP A 571 8.35 -12.03 12.68
CA TRP A 571 7.90 -12.49 11.37
C TRP A 571 7.88 -14.03 11.26
N ASP A 572 6.76 -14.65 11.67
CA ASP A 572 6.57 -16.08 11.46
C ASP A 572 6.31 -16.38 9.97
N ASN A 573 7.37 -16.28 9.18
CA ASN A 573 7.49 -16.96 7.90
C ASN A 573 7.91 -18.43 8.07
N THR A 574 7.70 -19.03 9.25
CA THR A 574 7.77 -20.48 9.48
C THR A 574 6.44 -21.17 9.16
N VAL A 575 5.36 -20.41 8.89
CA VAL A 575 4.12 -20.97 8.35
C VAL A 575 4.26 -21.34 6.88
N TYR A 576 5.02 -20.60 6.06
CA TYR A 576 5.71 -21.06 4.85
C TYR A 576 6.40 -19.87 4.16
N ASN A 577 7.73 -19.87 4.22
CA ASN A 577 8.56 -19.03 3.35
C ASN A 577 8.35 -19.48 1.91
N PRO A 578 7.77 -18.64 1.02
CA PRO A 578 7.65 -19.01 -0.39
C PRO A 578 9.01 -19.46 -0.93
N ARG A 579 10.12 -18.91 -0.42
CA ARG A 579 11.49 -19.14 -0.87
C ARG A 579 12.52 -19.40 0.27
N SER A 580 12.22 -20.24 1.29
CA SER A 580 13.20 -20.57 2.36
C SER A 580 14.43 -21.34 1.86
N PRO A 581 15.66 -20.82 2.06
CA PRO A 581 16.92 -21.47 1.64
C PRO A 581 17.10 -22.91 2.13
N ALA A 582 16.42 -23.33 3.19
CA ALA A 582 16.55 -24.68 3.72
C ALA A 582 16.08 -25.78 2.74
N ASN A 583 15.25 -25.42 1.75
CA ASN A 583 14.74 -26.33 0.73
C ASN A 583 15.29 -26.05 -0.69
N PHE A 584 16.20 -25.07 -0.86
CA PHE A 584 16.78 -24.69 -2.16
C PHE A 584 18.25 -25.09 -2.24
N ALA A 585 18.49 -26.30 -2.74
CA ALA A 585 19.83 -26.77 -3.05
C ALA A 585 20.19 -26.64 -4.54
N THR A 586 19.78 -25.58 -5.26
CA THR A 586 20.26 -25.32 -6.63
C THR A 586 20.23 -23.82 -6.99
N SER A 587 21.42 -23.23 -7.19
CA SER A 587 21.80 -22.04 -7.99
C SER A 587 21.08 -20.67 -7.85
N ASP A 588 19.89 -20.56 -7.29
CA ASP A 588 19.23 -19.26 -7.12
C ASP A 588 19.64 -18.67 -5.77
N GLY A 589 20.69 -17.83 -5.79
CA GLY A 589 21.22 -17.20 -4.58
C GLY A 589 20.14 -16.39 -3.86
N ASN A 590 19.87 -16.75 -2.61
CA ASN A 590 19.10 -16.01 -1.58
C ASN A 590 18.10 -14.97 -2.10
N VAL A 591 16.84 -15.39 -2.21
CA VAL A 591 15.68 -14.52 -2.47
C VAL A 591 15.38 -13.68 -1.22
N THR A 592 16.19 -12.66 -1.01
CA THR A 592 16.10 -11.71 0.07
C THR A 592 16.49 -10.35 -0.48
N HIS A 593 15.84 -9.29 0.01
CA HIS A 593 15.97 -7.95 -0.52
C HIS A 593 15.53 -7.87 -1.97
N THR A 594 14.32 -8.39 -2.26
CA THR A 594 13.75 -8.32 -3.60
C THR A 594 12.23 -8.28 -3.60
N TYR A 595 11.65 -7.64 -4.61
CA TYR A 595 10.22 -7.70 -4.91
C TYR A 595 9.91 -8.55 -6.16
N ASP A 596 10.84 -9.45 -6.56
CA ASP A 596 10.70 -10.33 -7.72
C ASP A 596 9.70 -11.46 -7.53
N PHE A 597 8.43 -11.16 -7.69
CA PHE A 597 7.33 -12.12 -7.56
C PHE A 597 6.49 -12.26 -8.84
N PRO A 598 5.94 -13.46 -9.08
CA PRO A 598 4.93 -13.68 -10.10
C PRO A 598 3.74 -12.73 -9.95
N GLY A 599 3.28 -12.16 -11.06
CA GLY A 599 2.15 -11.23 -11.11
C GLY A 599 2.54 -9.78 -10.89
N GLY A 600 3.78 -9.52 -10.49
CA GLY A 600 4.26 -8.20 -10.09
C GLY A 600 3.97 -7.90 -8.63
N ALA A 601 4.85 -7.12 -8.02
CA ALA A 601 4.71 -6.65 -6.66
C ALA A 601 4.02 -5.28 -6.63
N HIS A 602 3.10 -5.10 -5.68
CA HIS A 602 2.48 -3.82 -5.38
C HIS A 602 2.16 -3.72 -3.89
N GLY A 603 1.79 -2.54 -3.41
CA GLY A 603 1.33 -2.35 -2.04
C GLY A 603 1.28 -0.90 -1.61
N VAL A 604 0.40 -0.64 -0.64
CA VAL A 604 0.10 0.70 -0.15
C VAL A 604 0.20 0.74 1.37
N ILE A 605 0.68 1.85 1.90
CA ILE A 605 0.65 2.18 3.32
C ILE A 605 0.21 3.63 3.51
N GLU A 606 -0.75 3.87 4.40
CA GLU A 606 -1.34 5.19 4.64
C GLU A 606 -1.03 5.69 6.06
N SER A 607 -0.57 6.93 6.22
CA SER A 607 -0.30 7.48 7.55
C SER A 607 -1.58 7.66 8.38
N ASN A 608 -1.41 7.84 9.68
CA ASN A 608 -2.41 8.50 10.52
C ASN A 608 -2.62 9.95 10.06
N THR A 609 -3.72 10.56 10.49
CA THR A 609 -4.04 11.93 10.10
C THR A 609 -3.18 12.97 10.84
N PHE A 610 -2.93 14.11 10.18
CA PHE A 610 -2.35 15.31 10.76
C PHE A 610 -3.15 16.54 10.34
N ASP A 611 -2.98 17.67 11.04
CA ASP A 611 -3.84 18.85 10.89
C ASP A 611 -3.02 20.10 10.52
N LEU A 612 -3.42 20.76 9.43
CA LEU A 612 -2.89 22.04 8.98
C LEU A 612 -3.91 23.20 9.05
N SER A 613 -5.11 22.98 9.61
CA SER A 613 -6.22 23.94 9.62
C SER A 613 -5.94 25.24 10.38
N GLY A 614 -5.04 25.18 11.37
CA GLY A 614 -4.57 26.35 12.11
C GLY A 614 -3.48 27.17 11.43
N TYR A 615 -2.97 26.72 10.28
CA TYR A 615 -1.79 27.29 9.62
C TYR A 615 -2.13 27.83 8.23
N ASN A 616 -1.26 28.69 7.71
CA ASN A 616 -1.38 29.26 6.38
C ASN A 616 -0.19 28.89 5.50
N ALA A 617 -0.35 29.00 4.18
CA ALA A 617 0.67 28.61 3.20
C ALA A 617 2.05 29.23 3.45
N ALA A 618 2.07 30.48 3.92
CA ALA A 618 3.30 31.21 4.17
C ALA A 618 4.04 30.75 5.44
N ASP A 619 3.41 29.97 6.33
CA ASP A 619 4.10 29.29 7.45
C ASP A 619 5.02 28.15 6.94
N LYS A 620 4.91 27.79 5.65
CA LYS A 620 5.76 26.80 4.96
C LYS A 620 5.82 25.46 5.69
N PRO A 621 4.68 24.75 5.84
CA PRO A 621 4.72 23.36 6.25
C PRO A 621 5.48 22.54 5.20
N VAL A 622 6.41 21.70 5.63
CA VAL A 622 7.27 20.87 4.77
C VAL A 622 7.29 19.43 5.31
N LEU A 623 7.17 18.47 4.39
CA LEU A 623 7.42 17.05 4.61
C LEU A 623 8.87 16.72 4.28
N TYR A 624 9.55 16.08 5.23
CA TYR A 624 10.87 15.48 5.05
C TYR A 624 10.76 13.98 5.24
N PHE A 625 11.44 13.21 4.39
CA PHE A 625 11.68 11.80 4.67
C PHE A 625 12.97 11.34 4.00
N ASN A 626 13.67 10.43 4.65
CA ASN A 626 14.83 9.76 4.08
C ASN A 626 14.39 8.56 3.26
N TYR A 627 15.03 8.34 2.12
CA TYR A 627 14.69 7.22 1.26
C TYR A 627 15.90 6.58 0.61
N TYR A 628 15.76 5.29 0.32
CA TYR A 628 16.62 4.53 -0.58
C TYR A 628 15.73 3.84 -1.60
N LEU A 629 16.04 3.99 -2.88
CA LEU A 629 15.22 3.49 -3.96
C LEU A 629 16.11 2.78 -4.98
N ASP A 630 15.85 1.49 -5.19
CA ASP A 630 16.61 0.61 -6.08
C ASP A 630 15.62 -0.27 -6.84
N THR A 631 15.36 0.10 -8.10
CA THR A 631 14.38 -0.55 -8.99
C THR A 631 14.91 -0.77 -10.41
N GLU A 632 14.11 -1.40 -11.30
CA GLU A 632 14.47 -1.62 -12.71
C GLU A 632 14.66 -0.32 -13.50
N LYS A 633 13.95 0.75 -13.12
CA LYS A 633 13.97 2.07 -13.78
C LYS A 633 13.60 2.03 -15.25
N GLN A 634 12.48 1.40 -15.59
CA GLN A 634 11.94 1.59 -16.94
C GLN A 634 11.22 2.94 -17.04
N ASP A 635 11.97 4.02 -17.33
CA ASP A 635 11.48 5.41 -17.38
C ASP A 635 10.91 5.83 -18.76
N GLY A 636 10.27 4.89 -19.48
CA GLY A 636 9.68 5.11 -20.81
C GLY A 636 8.18 5.44 -20.77
N GLY A 637 7.49 5.40 -21.91
CA GLY A 637 6.03 5.59 -21.98
C GLY A 637 5.19 4.50 -21.29
N ASP A 638 5.83 3.38 -20.91
CA ASP A 638 5.26 2.34 -20.04
C ASP A 638 6.12 2.27 -18.79
N MET A 639 5.88 3.20 -17.87
CA MET A 639 6.64 3.26 -16.63
C MET A 639 6.32 2.07 -15.72
N ARG A 640 7.37 1.48 -15.14
CA ARG A 640 7.33 0.37 -14.18
C ARG A 640 8.08 0.72 -12.90
N ASP A 641 7.88 -0.08 -11.86
CA ASP A 641 8.49 0.08 -10.54
C ASP A 641 8.28 1.50 -9.96
N ALA A 642 7.02 1.91 -9.99
CA ALA A 642 6.62 3.23 -9.55
C ALA A 642 6.57 3.29 -8.03
N PHE A 643 7.41 4.13 -7.43
CA PHE A 643 7.26 4.59 -6.06
C PHE A 643 6.62 5.97 -6.05
N ARG A 644 5.55 6.12 -5.28
CA ARG A 644 4.73 7.33 -5.25
C ARG A 644 4.33 7.71 -3.84
N VAL A 645 4.31 9.01 -3.60
CA VAL A 645 3.88 9.63 -2.36
C VAL A 645 2.76 10.60 -2.68
N TYR A 646 1.60 10.36 -2.07
CA TYR A 646 0.43 11.21 -2.19
C TYR A 646 0.05 11.83 -0.86
N ILE A 647 -0.73 12.91 -0.93
CA ILE A 647 -1.41 13.53 0.20
C ILE A 647 -2.89 13.75 -0.15
N ALA A 648 -3.77 13.56 0.83
CA ALA A 648 -5.19 13.84 0.71
C ALA A 648 -5.74 14.29 2.07
N ASN A 649 -6.87 14.98 2.06
CA ASN A 649 -7.74 15.11 3.23
C ASN A 649 -8.74 13.93 3.25
N GLU A 650 -9.83 14.06 4.01
CA GLU A 650 -10.89 13.03 4.05
C GLU A 650 -11.73 12.90 2.78
N ASP A 651 -11.63 13.84 1.83
CA ASP A 651 -12.44 13.82 0.59
C ASP A 651 -12.02 12.70 -0.38
N GLY A 652 -10.90 12.01 -0.11
CA GLY A 652 -10.40 10.90 -0.92
C GLY A 652 -9.71 11.33 -2.22
N ASN A 653 -9.56 12.63 -2.47
CA ASN A 653 -8.83 13.15 -3.62
C ASN A 653 -7.33 13.19 -3.33
N TRP A 654 -6.60 12.20 -3.84
CA TRP A 654 -5.15 12.11 -3.67
C TRP A 654 -4.39 12.95 -4.69
N SER A 655 -3.55 13.84 -4.17
CA SER A 655 -2.58 14.61 -4.96
C SER A 655 -1.21 13.97 -4.88
N LEU A 656 -0.58 13.73 -6.04
CA LEU A 656 0.79 13.19 -6.09
C LEU A 656 1.79 14.30 -5.76
N ILE A 657 2.63 14.09 -4.74
CA ILE A 657 3.60 15.08 -4.25
C ILE A 657 5.06 14.65 -4.39
N ALA A 658 5.32 13.35 -4.52
CA ALA A 658 6.63 12.86 -4.94
C ALA A 658 6.59 11.52 -5.67
N THR A 659 7.53 11.31 -6.58
CA THR A 659 7.65 10.04 -7.30
C THR A 659 9.02 9.88 -7.96
N ASN A 660 9.46 8.63 -8.21
CA ASN A 660 10.55 8.36 -9.16
C ASN A 660 10.12 8.50 -10.62
N ASN A 661 8.82 8.67 -10.88
CA ASN A 661 8.21 8.75 -12.19
C ASN A 661 8.27 10.15 -12.79
N ASN A 662 9.18 10.40 -13.74
CA ASN A 662 9.10 11.62 -14.53
C ASN A 662 9.82 11.49 -15.87
N GLY A 663 9.06 11.74 -16.95
CA GLY A 663 9.52 11.77 -18.35
C GLY A 663 10.45 12.92 -18.73
N GLY A 664 11.23 13.46 -17.78
CA GLY A 664 12.30 14.42 -18.01
C GLY A 664 11.95 15.91 -17.96
N GLY A 665 10.85 16.31 -17.30
CA GLY A 665 10.42 17.70 -17.11
C GLY A 665 10.37 18.18 -15.65
N GLU A 666 9.91 19.41 -15.39
CA GLU A 666 9.52 19.84 -14.05
C GLU A 666 8.25 19.06 -13.64
N PHE A 667 8.29 18.40 -12.49
CA PHE A 667 7.13 17.67 -11.99
C PHE A 667 6.20 18.64 -11.27
N VAL A 668 5.07 18.91 -11.91
CA VAL A 668 3.98 19.68 -11.33
C VAL A 668 2.97 18.68 -10.77
N THR A 669 2.63 18.85 -9.50
CA THR A 669 1.61 18.07 -8.80
C THR A 669 0.21 18.37 -9.34
N ASP A 670 -0.79 17.59 -8.91
CA ASP A 670 -2.19 17.79 -9.30
C ASP A 670 -2.79 19.10 -8.80
N ASP A 671 -2.27 19.63 -7.70
CA ASP A 671 -2.67 20.92 -7.14
C ASP A 671 -1.96 22.13 -7.82
N GLY A 672 -1.09 21.87 -8.79
CA GLY A 672 -0.35 22.89 -9.52
C GLY A 672 0.91 23.40 -8.83
N SER A 673 1.30 22.81 -7.69
CA SER A 673 2.59 23.07 -7.03
C SER A 673 3.73 22.23 -7.64
N ASN A 674 4.96 22.56 -7.24
CA ASN A 674 6.13 21.80 -7.67
C ASN A 674 6.32 20.58 -6.77
N GLY A 675 6.14 19.39 -7.34
CA GLY A 675 6.36 18.14 -6.65
C GLY A 675 7.82 17.73 -6.67
N GLN A 676 8.17 16.71 -5.89
CA GLN A 676 9.55 16.24 -5.82
C GLN A 676 9.81 14.98 -6.63
N ILE A 677 10.90 14.99 -7.38
CA ILE A 677 11.46 13.80 -8.01
C ILE A 677 12.33 13.03 -7.03
N LEU A 678 12.08 11.73 -6.94
CA LEU A 678 12.88 10.78 -6.18
C LEU A 678 13.88 10.08 -7.10
N PHE A 679 15.16 10.28 -6.84
CA PHE A 679 16.24 9.67 -7.62
C PHE A 679 16.52 8.23 -7.19
N ASP A 680 16.49 7.31 -8.16
CA ASP A 680 16.75 5.88 -7.97
C ASP A 680 18.24 5.55 -8.22
N VAL A 681 18.79 4.51 -7.56
CA VAL A 681 20.18 4.02 -7.68
C VAL A 681 20.64 3.73 -9.11
N GLY A 682 21.45 4.58 -9.71
CA GLY A 682 21.97 4.37 -11.06
C GLY A 682 21.20 5.09 -12.16
N ASP A 683 20.25 5.96 -11.81
CA ASP A 683 19.59 6.87 -12.75
C ASP A 683 20.64 7.72 -13.50
N THR A 684 20.68 7.63 -14.84
CA THR A 684 21.70 8.27 -15.68
C THR A 684 21.30 9.65 -16.24
N GLY A 685 20.15 10.21 -15.85
CA GLY A 685 19.82 11.59 -16.13
C GLY A 685 19.70 11.93 -17.61
N THR A 686 18.79 11.28 -18.34
CA THR A 686 18.37 11.73 -19.69
C THR A 686 17.57 13.05 -19.68
N ARG A 687 17.50 13.74 -18.53
CA ARG A 687 16.70 14.94 -18.26
C ARG A 687 17.54 16.19 -18.56
N ALA A 688 16.94 17.21 -19.17
CA ALA A 688 17.67 18.41 -19.57
C ALA A 688 18.12 19.23 -18.34
N GLY A 689 19.43 19.41 -18.16
CA GLY A 689 20.01 20.24 -17.08
C GLY A 689 20.78 19.47 -16.00
N ASP A 690 20.79 18.14 -16.07
CA ASP A 690 21.39 17.29 -15.05
C ASP A 690 22.92 17.10 -15.21
N ASN A 691 23.63 16.91 -14.10
CA ASN A 691 25.08 16.64 -14.08
C ASN A 691 25.42 15.29 -14.74
N THR A 692 26.65 15.12 -15.24
CA THR A 692 27.06 13.87 -15.90
C THR A 692 27.33 12.73 -14.91
N GLY A 693 26.55 11.64 -14.95
CA GLY A 693 26.90 10.34 -14.35
C GLY A 693 25.82 9.76 -13.44
N PRO A 694 25.71 8.43 -13.29
CA PRO A 694 24.59 7.78 -12.61
C PRO A 694 24.40 8.20 -11.16
N ALA A 695 23.15 8.26 -10.70
CA ALA A 695 22.81 8.48 -9.30
C ALA A 695 23.50 7.44 -8.40
N PRO A 696 24.18 7.84 -7.32
CA PRO A 696 24.87 6.91 -6.43
C PRO A 696 23.93 5.95 -5.69
N ASN A 697 24.44 4.77 -5.36
CA ASN A 697 23.80 3.76 -4.52
C ASN A 697 23.90 4.14 -3.02
N VAL A 698 23.07 5.09 -2.58
CA VAL A 698 23.11 5.71 -1.25
C VAL A 698 21.73 6.21 -0.83
N TRP A 699 21.49 6.36 0.49
CA TRP A 699 20.28 7.06 0.97
C TRP A 699 20.30 8.54 0.61
N ARG A 700 19.10 9.10 0.47
CA ARG A 700 18.82 10.51 0.19
C ARG A 700 17.71 11.01 1.10
N GLN A 701 17.41 12.29 0.99
CA GLN A 701 16.26 12.91 1.63
C GLN A 701 15.36 13.60 0.61
N ALA A 702 14.05 13.44 0.79
CA ALA A 702 13.00 14.22 0.17
C ALA A 702 12.64 15.43 1.07
N ARG A 703 12.35 16.57 0.45
CA ARG A 703 11.92 17.84 1.06
C ARG A 703 10.81 18.43 0.19
N ILE A 704 9.57 18.36 0.66
CA ILE A 704 8.36 18.66 -0.11
C ILE A 704 7.55 19.72 0.61
N LEU A 705 7.26 20.83 -0.06
CA LEU A 705 6.42 21.90 0.50
C LEU A 705 4.95 21.46 0.51
N LEU A 706 4.24 21.72 1.60
CA LEU A 706 2.82 21.37 1.80
C LEU A 706 1.92 22.61 1.92
N ASP A 707 2.37 23.75 1.41
CA ASP A 707 1.69 25.04 1.55
C ASP A 707 0.29 25.06 0.91
N ALA A 708 0.09 24.32 -0.18
CA ALA A 708 -1.21 24.08 -0.82
C ALA A 708 -2.26 23.42 0.10
N TYR A 709 -1.81 22.73 1.16
CA TYR A 709 -2.64 22.02 2.13
C TYR A 709 -2.83 22.80 3.43
N ALA A 710 -2.22 23.97 3.56
CA ALA A 710 -2.43 24.82 4.72
C ALA A 710 -3.90 25.25 4.83
N GLY A 711 -4.45 25.23 6.04
CA GLY A 711 -5.86 25.48 6.29
C GLY A 711 -6.74 24.22 6.17
N GLN A 712 -6.18 23.05 5.85
CA GLN A 712 -6.92 21.78 5.77
C GLN A 712 -6.69 20.89 7.00
N SER A 713 -7.72 20.15 7.40
CA SER A 713 -7.68 19.15 8.48
C SER A 713 -7.69 17.73 7.93
N ASP A 714 -7.43 16.76 8.81
CA ASP A 714 -7.54 15.32 8.53
C ASP A 714 -6.70 14.86 7.32
N LEU A 715 -5.54 15.50 7.14
CA LEU A 715 -4.59 15.20 6.07
C LEU A 715 -3.87 13.89 6.35
N ARG A 716 -3.55 13.14 5.31
CA ARG A 716 -2.88 11.84 5.37
C ARG A 716 -1.90 11.69 4.21
N LEU A 717 -0.85 10.90 4.43
CA LEU A 717 0.11 10.50 3.40
C LEU A 717 -0.19 9.08 2.92
N ARG A 718 -0.01 8.81 1.62
CA ARG A 718 -0.06 7.47 1.02
C ARG A 718 1.25 7.18 0.33
N PHE A 719 1.94 6.15 0.78
CA PHE A 719 3.11 5.61 0.08
C PHE A 719 2.68 4.36 -0.69
N GLU A 720 2.94 4.38 -1.99
CA GLU A 720 2.53 3.35 -2.92
C GLU A 720 3.74 2.86 -3.70
N PHE A 721 3.87 1.54 -3.83
CA PHE A 721 4.77 0.93 -4.79
C PHE A 721 3.97 0.03 -5.73
N ASP A 722 4.24 0.10 -7.03
CA ASP A 722 3.67 -0.81 -8.02
C ASP A 722 4.66 -1.10 -9.16
N SER A 723 5.04 -2.37 -9.30
CA SER A 723 5.97 -2.84 -10.35
C SER A 723 5.40 -2.75 -11.77
N SER A 724 4.08 -2.80 -11.94
CA SER A 724 3.43 -2.55 -13.23
C SER A 724 3.27 -1.05 -13.52
N GLY A 725 3.46 -0.21 -12.50
CA GLY A 725 3.31 1.24 -12.56
C GLY A 725 1.86 1.71 -12.52
N ASN A 726 0.89 0.88 -12.13
CA ASN A 726 -0.52 1.28 -12.08
C ASN A 726 -1.30 0.55 -10.98
N SER A 727 -1.84 1.29 -10.01
CA SER A 727 -2.60 0.75 -8.86
C SER A 727 -4.03 0.32 -9.20
N ARG A 728 -4.53 0.76 -10.36
CA ARG A 728 -5.87 0.51 -10.90
C ARG A 728 -7.03 0.98 -10.03
N VAL A 729 -6.79 1.86 -9.06
CA VAL A 729 -7.90 2.49 -8.31
C VAL A 729 -8.86 3.16 -9.30
N GLY A 730 -10.16 2.91 -9.13
CA GLY A 730 -11.23 3.32 -10.04
C GLY A 730 -11.56 2.31 -11.15
N ASP A 731 -10.75 1.27 -11.36
CA ASP A 731 -11.10 0.20 -12.28
C ASP A 731 -12.09 -0.77 -11.63
N GLY A 732 -13.38 -0.63 -11.91
CA GLY A 732 -14.42 -1.51 -11.37
C GLY A 732 -14.31 -2.98 -11.78
N ALA A 733 -13.38 -3.33 -12.68
CA ALA A 733 -13.03 -4.71 -13.02
C ALA A 733 -11.96 -5.32 -12.08
N SER A 734 -11.26 -4.52 -11.27
CA SER A 734 -10.23 -5.00 -10.35
C SER A 734 -10.34 -4.31 -8.98
N THR A 735 -9.57 -3.23 -8.78
CA THR A 735 -9.44 -2.49 -7.52
C THR A 735 -10.71 -1.73 -7.12
N GLY A 736 -11.49 -1.28 -8.11
CA GLY A 736 -12.72 -0.51 -7.95
C GLY A 736 -12.53 0.90 -7.39
N ASP A 737 -13.65 1.59 -7.16
CA ASP A 737 -13.65 2.88 -6.47
C ASP A 737 -13.43 2.66 -4.96
N GLU A 738 -12.62 3.50 -4.34
CA GLU A 738 -12.41 3.51 -2.88
C GLU A 738 -13.30 4.56 -2.23
N LEU A 739 -14.30 4.12 -1.46
CA LEU A 739 -15.18 4.97 -0.68
C LEU A 739 -14.65 5.03 0.77
N ARG A 740 -14.21 6.21 1.22
CA ARG A 740 -13.65 6.41 2.56
C ARG A 740 -14.73 6.85 3.53
N MET A 741 -14.88 6.07 4.59
CA MET A 741 -15.82 6.36 5.67
C MET A 741 -15.31 7.51 6.53
N ILE A 742 -16.24 8.30 7.05
CA ILE A 742 -15.98 9.37 8.02
C ILE A 742 -16.67 9.03 9.34
N ASP A 743 -16.23 9.69 10.41
CA ASP A 743 -16.86 9.51 11.73
C ASP A 743 -18.34 9.91 11.71
N GLY A 744 -19.16 9.17 12.46
CA GLY A 744 -20.61 9.42 12.53
C GLY A 744 -20.97 10.82 13.06
N ASN A 745 -20.07 11.47 13.80
CA ASN A 745 -20.28 12.85 14.26
C ASN A 745 -20.19 13.90 13.13
N LYS A 746 -19.54 13.56 12.01
CA LYS A 746 -19.49 14.38 10.78
C LYS A 746 -20.73 14.15 9.92
N LEU A 747 -21.42 13.02 10.08
CA LEU A 747 -22.67 12.72 9.39
C LEU A 747 -23.88 13.47 9.97
N ARG A 748 -24.85 13.71 9.09
CA ARG A 748 -26.18 14.27 9.38
C ARG A 748 -27.24 13.37 8.78
N ASP A 749 -28.36 13.32 9.48
CA ASP A 749 -29.55 12.58 9.09
C ASP A 749 -30.02 12.99 7.68
N GLY A 750 -30.38 12.01 6.86
CA GLY A 750 -30.83 12.20 5.48
C GLY A 750 -29.72 12.50 4.47
N GLN A 751 -28.45 12.48 4.87
CA GLN A 751 -27.33 12.49 3.90
C GLN A 751 -27.29 11.15 3.15
N THR A 752 -26.97 11.21 1.87
CA THR A 752 -26.97 10.04 0.99
C THR A 752 -25.68 9.89 0.22
N PHE A 753 -25.41 8.68 -0.26
CA PHE A 753 -24.49 8.41 -1.37
C PHE A 753 -25.16 7.48 -2.38
N VAL A 754 -24.65 7.44 -3.61
CA VAL A 754 -25.26 6.74 -4.74
C VAL A 754 -24.23 5.84 -5.44
N ILE A 755 -24.57 4.57 -5.58
CA ILE A 755 -23.81 3.61 -6.38
C ILE A 755 -24.57 3.35 -7.69
N SER A 756 -23.87 3.44 -8.82
CA SER A 756 -24.35 2.96 -10.11
C SER A 756 -23.91 1.51 -10.28
N ASP A 757 -24.87 0.60 -10.39
CA ASP A 757 -24.60 -0.81 -10.68
C ASP A 757 -24.19 -1.03 -12.14
N THR A 758 -23.75 -2.26 -12.44
CA THR A 758 -23.23 -2.67 -13.74
C THR A 758 -24.24 -2.52 -14.89
N ASP A 759 -25.54 -2.51 -14.61
CA ASP A 759 -26.61 -2.28 -15.60
C ASP A 759 -26.98 -0.78 -15.76
N GLY A 760 -26.31 0.11 -15.02
CA GLY A 760 -26.56 1.54 -14.98
C GLY A 760 -27.68 1.97 -14.02
N THR A 761 -28.30 1.03 -13.29
CA THR A 761 -29.26 1.34 -12.23
C THR A 761 -28.54 2.01 -11.07
N GLN A 762 -29.10 3.14 -10.59
CA GLN A 762 -28.57 3.83 -9.41
C GLN A 762 -29.33 3.40 -8.16
N VAL A 763 -28.58 3.07 -7.11
CA VAL A 763 -29.10 2.79 -5.77
C VAL A 763 -28.62 3.89 -4.83
N THR A 764 -29.58 4.53 -4.15
CA THR A 764 -29.32 5.53 -3.12
C THR A 764 -29.25 4.84 -1.75
N PHE A 765 -28.22 5.15 -0.99
CA PHE A 765 -28.04 4.74 0.39
C PHE A 765 -28.17 6.00 1.28
N GLU A 766 -28.99 5.94 2.33
CA GLU A 766 -29.27 7.07 3.22
C GLU A 766 -28.82 6.76 4.64
N PHE A 767 -28.01 7.66 5.22
CA PHE A 767 -27.63 7.61 6.62
C PHE A 767 -28.79 8.06 7.50
N ASP A 768 -29.37 7.12 8.27
CA ASP A 768 -30.41 7.41 9.26
C ASP A 768 -29.76 7.50 10.66
N LEU A 769 -29.82 8.71 11.24
CA LEU A 769 -29.37 8.99 12.60
C LEU A 769 -30.55 9.11 13.56
N GLY A 770 -31.77 9.14 13.01
CA GLY A 770 -33.00 9.57 13.63
C GLY A 770 -32.91 10.98 14.19
N TYR A 771 -33.77 11.27 15.17
CA TYR A 771 -33.62 12.51 15.92
C TYR A 771 -32.28 12.54 16.66
N THR A 772 -31.61 13.69 16.61
CA THR A 772 -30.37 13.96 17.35
C THR A 772 -30.52 15.23 18.18
N LEU A 773 -30.22 15.14 19.47
CA LEU A 773 -30.16 16.28 20.37
C LEU A 773 -28.77 16.90 20.34
N VAL A 774 -28.68 18.22 20.17
CA VAL A 774 -27.43 18.98 20.19
C VAL A 774 -27.51 19.99 21.33
N ALA A 775 -26.76 19.75 22.41
CA ALA A 775 -26.81 20.62 23.57
C ALA A 775 -26.16 21.99 23.27
N PRO A 776 -26.81 23.10 23.65
CA PRO A 776 -26.18 24.41 23.60
C PRO A 776 -25.33 24.61 24.85
N THR A 777 -24.64 25.76 24.95
CA THR A 777 -23.97 26.12 26.20
C THR A 777 -24.99 26.51 27.27
N GLY A 778 -24.62 26.39 28.54
CA GLY A 778 -25.48 26.80 29.66
C GLY A 778 -25.90 28.26 29.59
N LYS A 779 -25.07 29.12 28.98
CA LYS A 779 -25.34 30.55 28.76
C LYS A 779 -26.51 30.79 27.80
N ASP A 780 -26.76 29.88 26.88
CA ASP A 780 -27.82 29.98 25.88
C ASP A 780 -29.15 29.41 26.39
N LEU A 781 -29.17 28.84 27.60
CA LEU A 781 -30.36 28.29 28.24
C LEU A 781 -31.04 29.32 29.14
N VAL A 782 -32.38 29.37 29.05
CA VAL A 782 -33.24 30.20 29.90
C VAL A 782 -34.25 29.30 30.63
N ASP A 783 -34.59 29.68 31.87
CA ASP A 783 -35.62 28.98 32.65
C ASP A 783 -36.94 28.86 31.86
N GLY A 784 -37.42 27.64 31.70
CA GLY A 784 -38.62 27.33 30.92
C GLY A 784 -38.37 26.92 29.46
N ASN A 785 -37.13 26.98 28.96
CA ASN A 785 -36.76 26.26 27.74
C ASN A 785 -37.08 24.78 27.88
N SER A 786 -37.59 24.16 26.83
CA SER A 786 -38.05 22.77 26.91
C SER A 786 -37.95 22.03 25.59
N PHE A 787 -37.91 20.71 25.67
CA PHE A 787 -38.03 19.82 24.53
C PHE A 787 -38.95 18.64 24.89
N THR A 788 -39.62 18.09 23.90
CA THR A 788 -40.59 17.00 24.08
C THR A 788 -40.19 15.82 23.21
N LEU A 789 -40.09 14.63 23.78
CA LEU A 789 -39.79 13.37 23.09
C LEU A 789 -40.92 12.37 23.35
N ASN A 790 -41.53 11.78 22.32
CA ASN A 790 -42.62 10.80 22.44
C ASN A 790 -43.69 11.19 23.49
N ALA A 791 -44.14 12.46 23.42
CA ALA A 791 -45.08 13.12 24.34
C ALA A 791 -44.60 13.43 25.78
N THR A 792 -43.34 13.14 26.14
CA THR A 792 -42.75 13.53 27.43
C THR A 792 -41.96 14.82 27.30
N THR A 793 -42.33 15.87 28.04
CA THR A 793 -41.65 17.17 28.03
C THR A 793 -40.60 17.27 29.14
N TYR A 794 -39.38 17.61 28.74
CA TYR A 794 -38.27 17.96 29.61
C TYR A 794 -38.08 19.47 29.60
N THR A 795 -37.93 20.05 30.79
CA THR A 795 -37.86 21.51 30.96
C THR A 795 -36.60 21.89 31.70
N PHE A 796 -35.83 22.81 31.12
CA PHE A 796 -34.67 23.40 31.76
C PHE A 796 -35.12 24.40 32.84
N ARG A 797 -34.59 24.23 34.06
CA ARG A 797 -34.96 25.01 35.24
C ARG A 797 -33.74 25.44 36.05
N ASN A 798 -33.81 26.62 36.66
CA ASN A 798 -32.84 27.05 37.67
C ASN A 798 -32.93 26.21 38.96
N SER A 799 -34.10 25.65 39.27
CA SER A 799 -34.35 24.84 40.47
C SER A 799 -35.32 23.71 40.13
N PRO A 800 -34.83 22.58 39.61
CA PRO A 800 -35.67 21.46 39.21
C PRO A 800 -36.38 20.82 40.41
N ALA A 801 -37.69 20.62 40.30
CA ALA A 801 -38.56 19.99 41.30
C ALA A 801 -39.26 18.73 40.77
N LEU A 802 -39.30 18.53 39.46
CA LEU A 802 -39.93 17.38 38.80
C LEU A 802 -38.89 16.41 38.21
N ALA A 803 -39.31 15.16 38.01
CA ALA A 803 -38.48 14.11 37.44
C ALA A 803 -38.07 14.34 35.98
N THR A 804 -38.73 15.27 35.26
CA THR A 804 -38.43 15.67 33.88
C THR A 804 -37.72 17.03 33.79
N GLU A 805 -37.37 17.65 34.92
CA GLU A 805 -36.70 18.95 34.91
C GLU A 805 -35.16 18.81 34.96
N ILE A 806 -34.47 19.60 34.15
CA ILE A 806 -33.01 19.60 33.98
C ILE A 806 -32.47 20.89 34.56
N GLN A 807 -31.45 20.83 35.43
CA GLN A 807 -30.88 22.03 36.03
C GLN A 807 -30.09 22.85 34.99
N ILE A 808 -30.28 24.16 34.97
CA ILE A 808 -29.47 25.11 34.20
C ILE A 808 -28.32 25.64 35.06
N ASP A 809 -27.12 25.74 34.50
CA ASP A 809 -26.03 26.57 35.01
C ASP A 809 -25.41 27.36 33.84
N PRO A 810 -25.40 28.71 33.88
CA PRO A 810 -24.82 29.53 32.81
C PRO A 810 -23.34 29.25 32.48
N ASN A 811 -22.61 28.60 33.39
CA ASN A 811 -21.21 28.25 33.19
C ASN A 811 -21.00 26.85 32.58
N ASP A 812 -22.07 26.07 32.40
CA ASP A 812 -21.95 24.76 31.77
C ASP A 812 -21.46 24.91 30.31
N SER A 813 -20.46 24.12 29.97
CA SER A 813 -20.15 23.79 28.58
C SER A 813 -21.30 23.00 27.94
N ALA A 814 -21.33 22.96 26.61
CA ALA A 814 -22.31 22.15 25.88
C ALA A 814 -22.27 20.66 26.26
N ASN A 815 -21.08 20.12 26.55
CA ASN A 815 -20.92 18.75 27.02
C ASN A 815 -21.54 18.54 28.40
N GLU A 816 -21.33 19.48 29.34
CA GLU A 816 -21.93 19.39 30.68
C GLU A 816 -23.45 19.52 30.64
N VAL A 817 -24.00 20.38 29.76
CA VAL A 817 -25.45 20.42 29.49
C VAL A 817 -25.94 19.08 28.97
N MET A 818 -25.23 18.46 28.01
CA MET A 818 -25.60 17.15 27.48
C MET A 818 -25.51 16.04 28.54
N ASP A 819 -24.55 16.10 29.46
CA ASP A 819 -24.50 15.18 30.59
C ASP A 819 -25.74 15.30 31.50
N LYS A 820 -26.21 16.53 31.73
CA LYS A 820 -27.45 16.77 32.50
C LYS A 820 -28.69 16.28 31.75
N ILE A 821 -28.77 16.48 30.44
CA ILE A 821 -29.83 15.93 29.57
C ILE A 821 -29.83 14.40 29.68
N ARG A 822 -28.71 13.75 29.40
CA ARG A 822 -28.57 12.29 29.42
C ARG A 822 -28.90 11.70 30.79
N ALA A 823 -28.39 12.29 31.87
CA ALA A 823 -28.70 11.84 33.23
C ALA A 823 -30.21 11.89 33.51
N ARG A 824 -30.90 12.92 33.01
CA ARG A 824 -32.34 13.06 33.17
C ARG A 824 -33.13 12.05 32.34
N LEU A 825 -32.74 11.84 31.08
CA LEU A 825 -33.33 10.84 30.20
C LEU A 825 -33.16 9.41 30.76
N ASN A 826 -32.00 9.10 31.33
CA ASN A 826 -31.77 7.82 32.00
C ASN A 826 -32.66 7.67 33.25
N ALA A 827 -32.79 8.73 34.05
CA ALA A 827 -33.60 8.70 35.28
C ALA A 827 -35.11 8.54 35.02
N THR A 828 -35.60 8.98 33.85
CA THR A 828 -37.00 8.77 33.42
C THR A 828 -37.21 7.45 32.69
N GLY A 829 -36.16 6.61 32.58
CA GLY A 829 -36.22 5.30 31.91
C GLY A 829 -36.24 5.39 30.38
N PHE A 830 -35.79 6.50 29.81
CA PHE A 830 -35.81 6.76 28.37
C PHE A 830 -34.65 6.08 27.63
N PHE A 831 -33.49 5.90 28.28
CA PHE A 831 -32.31 5.23 27.71
C PHE A 831 -31.66 4.24 28.69
N THR A 832 -31.07 3.16 28.13
CA THR A 832 -30.16 2.24 28.83
C THR A 832 -28.87 1.93 28.05
N ALA A 833 -28.74 2.38 26.80
CA ALA A 833 -27.60 2.08 25.94
C ALA A 833 -26.45 3.09 26.10
N SER A 834 -25.23 2.59 26.28
CA SER A 834 -23.98 3.32 26.04
C SER A 834 -23.66 3.26 24.55
N GLY A 835 -23.27 4.38 23.91
CA GLY A 835 -22.85 4.40 22.50
C GLY A 835 -23.69 5.24 21.54
N LEU A 836 -24.53 6.17 22.03
CA LEU A 836 -25.34 7.06 21.17
C LEU A 836 -24.90 8.53 21.21
N ARG A 837 -23.80 8.84 21.90
CA ARG A 837 -23.37 10.21 22.18
C ARG A 837 -21.93 10.42 21.76
N ASP A 838 -21.71 11.50 21.01
CA ASP A 838 -20.40 12.08 20.80
C ASP A 838 -20.41 13.55 21.24
N GLY A 839 -19.53 13.91 22.17
CA GLY A 839 -19.47 15.25 22.76
C GLY A 839 -20.84 15.79 23.23
N HIS A 840 -21.36 16.79 22.52
CA HIS A 840 -22.61 17.48 22.83
C HIS A 840 -23.76 17.04 21.93
N ARG A 841 -23.57 16.01 21.10
CA ARG A 841 -24.59 15.40 20.23
C ARG A 841 -25.02 14.05 20.80
N LEU A 842 -26.32 13.79 20.87
CA LEU A 842 -26.90 12.54 21.36
C LEU A 842 -27.99 12.07 20.40
N ASN A 843 -27.74 10.96 19.72
CA ASN A 843 -28.75 10.27 18.91
C ASN A 843 -29.84 9.69 19.80
N ILE A 844 -31.07 9.81 19.36
CA ILE A 844 -32.26 9.29 20.02
C ILE A 844 -33.13 8.51 19.00
N PRO A 845 -32.58 7.47 18.35
CA PRO A 845 -33.15 6.87 17.12
C PRO A 845 -34.52 6.22 17.34
N THR A 846 -34.82 5.77 18.57
CA THR A 846 -36.14 5.19 18.90
C THR A 846 -37.25 6.23 19.10
N VAL A 847 -36.95 7.53 19.01
CA VAL A 847 -37.94 8.60 19.19
C VAL A 847 -38.68 8.83 17.89
N LEU A 848 -40.01 8.70 17.90
CA LEU A 848 -40.83 8.89 16.70
C LEU A 848 -41.29 10.33 16.53
N THR A 849 -41.37 11.08 17.62
CA THR A 849 -41.80 12.50 17.62
C THR A 849 -40.93 13.31 18.57
N ALA A 850 -40.35 14.40 18.07
CA ALA A 850 -39.59 15.34 18.87
C ALA A 850 -39.94 16.79 18.52
N SER A 851 -39.86 17.68 19.51
CA SER A 851 -39.99 19.13 19.31
C SER A 851 -39.25 19.90 20.38
N ALA A 852 -38.80 21.11 20.06
CA ALA A 852 -38.09 21.99 20.97
C ALA A 852 -38.79 23.36 21.05
N SER A 853 -38.77 24.00 22.22
CA SER A 853 -39.39 25.30 22.48
C SER A 853 -38.47 26.20 23.29
N GLY A 854 -38.17 27.39 22.75
CA GLY A 854 -37.28 28.37 23.37
C GLY A 854 -35.79 28.01 23.30
N LEU A 855 -35.43 26.94 22.60
CA LEU A 855 -34.06 26.49 22.38
C LEU A 855 -33.55 26.92 20.99
N PRO A 856 -32.21 26.94 20.76
CA PRO A 856 -31.65 27.18 19.44
C PRO A 856 -32.20 26.22 18.39
N GLY A 857 -32.33 26.69 17.14
CA GLY A 857 -32.83 25.85 16.03
C GLY A 857 -31.98 24.62 15.75
N THR A 858 -30.71 24.63 16.17
CA THR A 858 -29.78 23.50 16.09
C THR A 858 -29.98 22.46 17.18
N PHE A 859 -30.81 22.71 18.20
CA PHE A 859 -30.95 21.79 19.34
C PHE A 859 -31.50 20.41 18.95
N LEU A 860 -32.36 20.37 17.94
CA LEU A 860 -32.98 19.14 17.45
C LEU A 860 -32.72 19.03 15.96
N GLU A 861 -31.95 18.01 15.59
CA GLU A 861 -31.61 17.66 14.20
C GLU A 861 -32.29 16.33 13.82
N GLY A 862 -32.46 16.10 12.51
CA GLY A 862 -32.91 14.83 11.93
C GLY A 862 -34.38 14.48 12.17
N THR A 863 -34.80 13.40 11.52
CA THR A 863 -36.10 12.73 11.67
C THR A 863 -35.91 11.22 11.47
N PRO A 864 -36.65 10.35 12.16
CA PRO A 864 -36.50 8.90 12.00
C PRO A 864 -36.90 8.41 10.61
N GLY A 865 -36.13 7.44 10.10
CA GLY A 865 -36.35 6.75 8.84
C GLY A 865 -35.86 7.53 7.62
N ILE A 866 -35.95 6.87 6.48
CA ILE A 866 -35.45 7.40 5.20
C ILE A 866 -36.41 8.36 4.49
N SER A 867 -35.82 9.29 3.73
CA SER A 867 -36.50 10.31 2.94
C SER A 867 -37.15 9.74 1.65
N GLY A 868 -36.53 8.74 1.02
CA GLY A 868 -37.04 8.05 -0.16
C GLY A 868 -37.50 6.62 0.11
N LEU A 869 -38.69 6.25 -0.38
CA LEU A 869 -39.25 4.88 -0.20
C LEU A 869 -38.45 3.76 -0.90
N SER A 870 -37.48 4.12 -1.75
CA SER A 870 -36.61 3.20 -2.48
C SER A 870 -35.17 3.22 -1.97
N ASP A 871 -34.86 4.06 -0.99
CA ASP A 871 -33.50 4.24 -0.50
C ASP A 871 -33.15 3.08 0.44
N VAL A 872 -31.86 2.74 0.50
CA VAL A 872 -31.34 1.75 1.45
C VAL A 872 -30.98 2.47 2.74
N GLU A 873 -31.68 2.15 3.82
CA GLU A 873 -31.46 2.69 5.17
C GLU A 873 -30.13 2.20 5.75
N LEU A 874 -29.32 3.13 6.23
CA LEU A 874 -28.06 2.89 6.92
C LEU A 874 -28.11 3.46 8.34
N ASP A 875 -28.41 2.60 9.31
CA ASP A 875 -28.49 2.96 10.72
C ASP A 875 -27.10 3.35 11.27
N VAL A 876 -26.89 4.64 11.53
CA VAL A 876 -25.63 5.15 12.10
C VAL A 876 -25.88 6.02 13.33
N THR A 877 -24.83 6.24 14.12
CA THR A 877 -24.91 7.15 15.28
C THR A 877 -23.71 8.07 15.30
N ALA A 878 -23.85 9.23 15.94
CA ALA A 878 -22.78 10.21 16.08
C ALA A 878 -21.56 9.67 16.84
N ALA A 879 -21.72 8.60 17.63
CA ALA A 879 -20.64 8.00 18.40
C ALA A 879 -19.84 6.94 17.63
N MET A 880 -20.31 6.53 16.44
CA MET A 880 -19.58 5.55 15.63
C MET A 880 -18.33 6.19 15.04
N PRO A 881 -17.14 5.61 15.24
CA PRO A 881 -15.97 5.98 14.44
C PRO A 881 -16.17 5.54 12.98
N ALA A 882 -15.38 6.12 12.08
CA ALA A 882 -15.31 5.68 10.68
C ALA A 882 -14.96 4.19 10.58
N TRP A 883 -14.01 3.75 11.43
CA TRP A 883 -13.51 2.38 11.52
C TRP A 883 -13.07 2.03 12.95
N ASP A 884 -13.46 0.84 13.43
CA ASP A 884 -12.96 0.23 14.67
C ASP A 884 -11.87 -0.81 14.35
N SER A 885 -10.65 -0.57 14.84
CA SER A 885 -9.51 -1.47 14.66
C SER A 885 -9.66 -2.81 15.38
N ASN A 886 -10.57 -2.91 16.35
CA ASN A 886 -10.91 -4.19 16.99
C ASN A 886 -11.87 -5.05 16.16
N ASN A 887 -12.37 -4.50 15.04
CA ASN A 887 -13.28 -5.16 14.11
C ASN A 887 -14.56 -5.68 14.81
N ASN A 888 -15.08 -4.92 15.79
CA ASN A 888 -16.36 -5.22 16.40
C ASN A 888 -17.47 -4.90 15.39
N PHE A 889 -18.02 -5.95 14.78
CA PHE A 889 -19.04 -5.83 13.77
C PHE A 889 -20.25 -5.04 14.30
N ALA A 890 -20.63 -3.97 13.58
CA ALA A 890 -21.71 -3.02 13.87
C ALA A 890 -21.40 -1.86 14.85
N ASP A 891 -20.14 -1.64 15.23
CA ASP A 891 -19.75 -0.50 16.07
C ASP A 891 -19.15 0.69 15.27
N ASP A 892 -18.95 0.57 13.95
CA ASP A 892 -18.38 1.60 13.07
C ASP A 892 -19.20 1.87 11.79
N VAL A 893 -18.97 3.03 11.17
CA VAL A 893 -19.68 3.46 9.94
C VAL A 893 -19.38 2.52 8.77
N LYS A 894 -18.13 2.05 8.64
CA LYS A 894 -17.73 1.11 7.60
C LYS A 894 -18.56 -0.16 7.59
N SER A 895 -18.77 -0.78 8.75
CA SER A 895 -19.53 -2.03 8.86
C SER A 895 -20.97 -1.84 8.40
N VAL A 896 -21.60 -0.72 8.77
CA VAL A 896 -22.97 -0.39 8.35
C VAL A 896 -23.06 -0.24 6.83
N VAL A 897 -22.18 0.56 6.23
CA VAL A 897 -22.13 0.78 4.77
C VAL A 897 -21.86 -0.53 4.04
N ARG A 898 -20.87 -1.30 4.50
CA ARG A 898 -20.53 -2.60 3.92
C ARG A 898 -21.72 -3.57 3.94
N VAL A 899 -22.45 -3.64 5.06
CA VAL A 899 -23.65 -4.48 5.16
C VAL A 899 -24.70 -4.00 4.17
N GLY A 900 -25.03 -2.70 4.15
CA GLY A 900 -26.03 -2.14 3.23
C GLY A 900 -25.74 -2.46 1.77
N ILE A 901 -24.49 -2.25 1.32
CA ILE A 901 -24.05 -2.58 -0.04
C ILE A 901 -24.20 -4.09 -0.31
N ALA A 902 -23.79 -4.94 0.63
CA ALA A 902 -23.92 -6.38 0.51
C ALA A 902 -25.38 -6.83 0.44
N GLU A 903 -26.29 -6.21 1.20
CA GLU A 903 -27.72 -6.56 1.15
C GLU A 903 -28.32 -6.31 -0.23
N GLN A 904 -27.85 -5.26 -0.90
CA GLN A 904 -28.37 -4.82 -2.18
C GLN A 904 -27.80 -5.61 -3.35
N PHE A 905 -26.49 -5.84 -3.37
CA PHE A 905 -25.80 -6.33 -4.56
C PHE A 905 -25.40 -7.80 -4.51
N ASN A 906 -25.27 -8.40 -3.33
CA ASN A 906 -24.90 -9.81 -3.26
C ASN A 906 -26.04 -10.74 -3.72
N VAL A 907 -25.67 -11.97 -4.06
CA VAL A 907 -26.63 -13.06 -4.24
C VAL A 907 -27.53 -13.15 -2.99
N ALA A 908 -28.85 -13.24 -3.21
CA ALA A 908 -29.85 -13.22 -2.15
C ALA A 908 -29.54 -14.20 -0.99
N GLY A 909 -29.62 -13.71 0.24
CA GLY A 909 -29.32 -14.48 1.46
C GLY A 909 -27.82 -14.61 1.79
N ARG A 910 -26.96 -13.83 1.14
CA ARG A 910 -25.51 -13.74 1.43
C ARG A 910 -25.16 -12.37 2.01
N LYS A 911 -25.50 -12.14 3.28
CA LYS A 911 -25.09 -10.95 4.04
C LYS A 911 -23.94 -11.28 4.98
N PRO A 912 -23.02 -10.33 5.29
CA PRO A 912 -21.89 -10.58 6.19
C PRO A 912 -22.28 -11.16 7.56
N SER A 913 -23.45 -10.78 8.09
CA SER A 913 -24.00 -11.27 9.36
C SER A 913 -24.50 -12.72 9.32
N ASP A 914 -24.91 -13.23 8.15
CA ASP A 914 -25.50 -14.57 7.97
C ASP A 914 -24.46 -15.70 7.85
N ILE A 915 -23.19 -15.36 7.56
CA ILE A 915 -22.15 -16.36 7.25
C ILE A 915 -21.36 -16.79 8.50
N GLY A 916 -21.72 -16.31 9.69
CA GLY A 916 -21.16 -16.78 10.96
C GLY A 916 -19.75 -16.27 11.20
N ASN A 917 -19.63 -15.15 11.93
CA ASN A 917 -18.41 -14.61 12.51
C ASN A 917 -17.18 -14.61 11.56
N LEU A 918 -17.30 -13.89 10.44
CA LEU A 918 -16.27 -13.77 9.42
C LEU A 918 -15.63 -12.39 9.44
N ALA A 919 -14.63 -12.26 10.30
CA ALA A 919 -13.52 -11.33 10.10
C ALA A 919 -12.64 -11.75 8.87
N ALA A 920 -13.17 -12.46 7.88
CA ALA A 920 -12.36 -13.23 6.94
C ALA A 920 -12.93 -13.32 5.49
N THR A 921 -14.22 -13.56 5.25
CA THR A 921 -14.76 -13.48 3.87
C THR A 921 -15.41 -12.12 3.65
N SER A 922 -14.62 -11.14 3.23
CA SER A 922 -15.18 -9.87 2.79
C SER A 922 -15.82 -10.06 1.41
N LEU A 923 -17.14 -10.29 1.40
CA LEU A 923 -17.98 -10.29 0.19
C LEU A 923 -17.89 -8.94 -0.55
N ILE A 924 -17.66 -7.88 0.22
CA ILE A 924 -17.34 -6.52 -0.21
C ILE A 924 -15.92 -6.25 0.26
N LYS A 925 -15.02 -5.86 -0.63
CA LYS A 925 -13.61 -5.65 -0.26
C LYS A 925 -13.47 -4.36 0.53
N ASP A 926 -12.67 -4.38 1.59
CA ASP A 926 -12.50 -3.25 2.49
C ASP A 926 -11.09 -3.27 3.11
N ALA A 927 -10.60 -2.12 3.54
CA ALA A 927 -9.32 -1.97 4.23
C ALA A 927 -9.35 -0.71 5.10
N ARG A 928 -9.03 -0.83 6.40
CA ARG A 928 -9.16 0.29 7.38
C ARG A 928 -10.54 0.95 7.26
N GLU A 929 -10.65 2.26 7.07
CA GLU A 929 -11.91 3.00 6.80
C GLU A 929 -12.38 3.01 5.34
N ILE A 930 -11.77 2.22 4.45
CA ILE A 930 -12.12 2.18 3.01
C ILE A 930 -13.05 1.01 2.73
N VAL A 931 -14.11 1.25 1.96
CA VAL A 931 -14.93 0.23 1.29
C VAL A 931 -14.69 0.32 -0.21
N ARG A 932 -14.32 -0.79 -0.84
CA ARG A 932 -14.10 -0.86 -2.30
C ARG A 932 -15.40 -1.22 -3.01
N VAL A 933 -15.79 -0.39 -3.97
CA VAL A 933 -16.95 -0.61 -4.85
C VAL A 933 -16.45 -1.27 -6.13
N ILE A 934 -16.59 -2.59 -6.19
CA ILE A 934 -16.14 -3.44 -7.29
C ILE A 934 -17.36 -4.16 -7.88
N GLY A 935 -17.40 -4.32 -9.20
CA GLY A 935 -18.48 -5.00 -9.89
C GLY A 935 -18.33 -4.89 -11.39
N ARG A 936 -18.51 -6.00 -12.12
CA ARG A 936 -18.47 -6.00 -13.58
C ARG A 936 -19.44 -7.00 -14.17
N ASP A 937 -20.20 -6.60 -15.19
CA ASP A 937 -21.04 -7.51 -15.95
C ASP A 937 -20.27 -8.21 -17.10
N SER A 938 -20.93 -9.16 -17.75
CA SER A 938 -20.38 -9.87 -18.92
C SER A 938 -20.16 -8.99 -20.16
N ALA A 939 -20.81 -7.82 -20.23
CA ALA A 939 -20.63 -6.86 -21.32
C ALA A 939 -19.44 -5.90 -21.06
N GLY A 940 -18.87 -5.97 -19.87
CA GLY A 940 -17.72 -5.19 -19.44
C GLY A 940 -18.08 -3.88 -18.74
N ASN A 941 -19.36 -3.62 -18.47
CA ASN A 941 -19.80 -2.45 -17.70
C ASN A 941 -19.43 -2.63 -16.23
N ALA A 942 -18.95 -1.55 -15.61
CA ALA A 942 -18.42 -1.56 -14.25
C ALA A 942 -19.38 -0.87 -13.27
N ARG A 943 -19.45 -1.38 -12.04
CA ARG A 943 -20.05 -0.70 -10.90
C ARG A 943 -19.15 0.46 -10.50
N SER A 944 -19.74 1.59 -10.13
CA SER A 944 -19.02 2.80 -9.73
C SER A 944 -19.83 3.62 -8.73
N VAL A 945 -19.16 4.54 -8.04
CA VAL A 945 -19.78 5.53 -7.18
C VAL A 945 -20.23 6.71 -8.06
N ALA A 946 -21.55 6.91 -8.15
CA ALA A 946 -22.13 8.00 -8.92
C ALA A 946 -22.12 9.33 -8.13
N ASP A 947 -22.28 9.24 -6.80
CA ASP A 947 -22.17 10.35 -5.86
C ASP A 947 -21.70 9.80 -4.51
N ALA A 948 -20.60 10.32 -3.97
CA ALA A 948 -20.09 9.89 -2.67
C ALA A 948 -20.79 10.60 -1.49
N GLY A 949 -21.55 11.65 -1.76
CA GLY A 949 -22.20 12.45 -0.73
C GLY A 949 -21.18 13.04 0.26
N PRO A 950 -21.33 12.80 1.57
CA PRO A 950 -20.38 13.29 2.58
C PRO A 950 -19.09 12.46 2.67
N LEU A 951 -19.01 11.31 1.99
CA LEU A 951 -17.88 10.39 2.10
C LEU A 951 -16.73 10.79 1.17
N GLY A 952 -15.52 10.34 1.49
CA GLY A 952 -14.39 10.49 0.58
C GLY A 952 -14.46 9.52 -0.58
N LEU A 953 -14.03 9.94 -1.77
CA LEU A 953 -14.00 9.09 -2.96
C LEU A 953 -12.65 9.16 -3.67
N THR A 954 -12.02 8.00 -3.85
CA THR A 954 -10.91 7.84 -4.79
C THR A 954 -11.37 6.94 -5.93
N ASN A 955 -11.50 7.50 -7.13
CA ASN A 955 -11.86 6.77 -8.36
C ASN A 955 -10.74 6.82 -9.42
N GLY A 956 -9.53 7.12 -8.96
CA GLY A 956 -8.33 7.21 -9.78
C GLY A 956 -7.21 7.89 -9.02
N LEU A 957 -5.97 7.58 -9.40
CA LEU A 957 -4.77 8.27 -8.91
C LEU A 957 -4.05 8.90 -10.10
N SER A 958 -3.64 10.16 -9.94
CA SER A 958 -2.91 10.89 -10.98
C SER A 958 -1.62 10.20 -11.41
N GLY A 959 -0.93 9.53 -10.48
CA GLY A 959 0.28 8.77 -10.75
C GLY A 959 0.07 7.63 -11.75
N ASP A 960 -1.12 7.06 -11.83
CA ASP A 960 -1.41 5.94 -12.74
C ASP A 960 -1.37 6.36 -14.22
N THR A 961 -1.45 7.66 -14.51
CA THR A 961 -1.32 8.20 -15.87
C THR A 961 0.08 8.06 -16.46
N PHE A 962 1.10 7.86 -15.62
CA PHE A 962 2.49 7.65 -16.07
C PHE A 962 2.71 6.28 -16.73
N SER A 963 1.76 5.34 -16.62
CA SER A 963 1.79 4.06 -17.32
C SER A 963 0.68 4.02 -18.38
N THR A 964 1.03 3.85 -19.67
CA THR A 964 0.02 3.85 -20.76
C THR A 964 -0.76 2.55 -20.89
N SER A 965 -0.47 1.54 -20.05
CA SER A 965 -1.05 0.21 -20.17
C SER A 965 -1.79 -0.24 -18.91
N MET A 966 -3.06 0.13 -18.78
CA MET A 966 -3.94 -0.42 -17.73
C MET A 966 -4.12 -1.95 -17.84
N ILE A 967 -3.74 -2.55 -18.97
CA ILE A 967 -4.09 -3.92 -19.41
C ILE A 967 -2.88 -4.88 -19.53
N ASN A 968 -1.69 -4.51 -19.04
CA ASN A 968 -0.50 -5.37 -19.13
C ASN A 968 0.19 -5.56 -17.78
N GLU A 969 -0.39 -6.36 -16.89
CA GLU A 969 0.39 -7.03 -15.82
C GLU A 969 1.56 -7.85 -16.40
N ASN A 970 1.51 -8.14 -17.69
CA ASN A 970 2.58 -8.70 -18.49
C ASN A 970 3.96 -8.07 -18.19
N ALA A 971 4.00 -6.78 -17.84
CA ALA A 971 5.23 -6.05 -17.60
C ALA A 971 5.64 -6.00 -16.12
N GLY A 972 4.69 -6.10 -15.18
CA GLY A 972 4.94 -5.97 -13.74
C GLY A 972 5.67 -7.16 -13.12
N GLY A 973 5.60 -8.35 -13.73
CA GLY A 973 6.36 -9.54 -13.28
C GLY A 973 7.75 -9.70 -13.91
N GLY A 974 8.22 -8.73 -14.70
CA GLY A 974 9.50 -8.80 -15.42
C GLY A 974 10.60 -7.98 -14.76
N SER A 975 11.79 -8.56 -14.60
CA SER A 975 13.02 -7.87 -14.15
C SER A 975 12.97 -7.24 -12.75
N ASN A 976 12.30 -7.84 -11.76
CA ASN A 976 12.12 -7.22 -10.43
C ASN A 976 13.20 -7.58 -9.39
N ALA A 977 14.36 -8.05 -9.83
CA ALA A 977 15.44 -8.54 -8.97
C ALA A 977 16.26 -7.40 -8.31
N PHE A 978 15.57 -6.42 -7.73
CA PHE A 978 16.13 -5.22 -7.09
C PHE A 978 15.65 -5.08 -5.64
N ARG A 979 16.30 -4.23 -4.83
CA ARG A 979 16.00 -4.14 -3.40
C ARG A 979 14.63 -3.57 -3.07
N GLY A 980 14.06 -2.70 -3.91
CA GLY A 980 12.80 -2.02 -3.65
C GLY A 980 13.00 -0.68 -2.95
N VAL A 981 12.12 -0.36 -1.99
CA VAL A 981 12.04 0.98 -1.39
C VAL A 981 12.27 0.92 0.11
N TYR A 982 13.13 1.79 0.64
CA TYR A 982 13.22 2.05 2.06
C TYR A 982 12.86 3.50 2.34
N VAL A 983 12.12 3.74 3.42
CA VAL A 983 11.76 5.08 3.91
C VAL A 983 12.00 5.16 5.41
N ASP A 984 12.56 6.28 5.88
CA ASP A 984 12.84 6.53 7.29
C ASP A 984 12.77 8.04 7.59
N ASP A 985 12.85 8.42 8.88
CA ASP A 985 12.93 9.81 9.35
C ASP A 985 11.86 10.74 8.74
N ILE A 986 10.59 10.39 8.92
CA ILE A 986 9.45 11.13 8.36
C ILE A 986 9.10 12.28 9.32
N ILE A 987 9.22 13.52 8.86
CA ILE A 987 9.02 14.72 9.68
C ILE A 987 8.11 15.69 8.94
N ILE A 988 7.12 16.23 9.65
CA ILE A 988 6.32 17.36 9.18
C ILE A 988 6.55 18.53 10.12
N GLY A 989 7.00 19.65 9.59
CA GLY A 989 7.19 20.87 10.36
C GLY A 989 7.41 22.09 9.49
N PHE A 990 7.76 23.23 10.09
CA PHE A 990 7.75 24.52 9.40
C PHE A 990 9.16 25.00 9.06
N ALA A 991 9.39 25.31 7.78
CA ALA A 991 10.66 25.84 7.30
C ALA A 991 10.77 27.37 7.38
N GLU A 992 9.69 28.08 7.72
CA GLU A 992 9.65 29.56 7.77
C GLU A 992 10.68 30.21 8.72
N ARG A 993 11.27 29.44 9.64
CA ARG A 993 12.31 29.90 10.59
C ARG A 993 13.66 29.26 10.34
N GLY A 994 13.90 28.75 9.14
CA GLY A 994 15.12 28.08 8.76
C GLY A 994 15.19 26.62 9.22
N GLU A 995 16.24 25.97 8.76
CA GLU A 995 16.45 24.53 8.88
C GLU A 995 17.84 24.24 9.45
N VAL A 996 17.91 23.20 10.29
CA VAL A 996 19.18 22.62 10.74
C VAL A 996 19.70 21.68 9.67
N VAL A 997 21.00 21.76 9.43
CA VAL A 997 21.71 20.95 8.45
C VAL A 997 22.58 19.93 9.19
N THR A 998 22.42 18.66 8.86
CA THR A 998 23.33 17.59 9.32
C THR A 998 23.93 16.84 8.13
N GLY A 999 24.99 16.07 8.35
CA GLY A 999 25.65 15.27 7.29
C GLY A 999 26.46 16.07 6.25
N ALA A 1000 26.63 17.38 6.43
CA ALA A 1000 27.49 18.22 5.59
C ALA A 1000 28.99 17.90 5.80
N ALA A 1001 29.76 17.92 4.72
CA ALA A 1001 31.21 17.68 4.76
C ALA A 1001 31.96 18.91 5.32
N ALA A 1002 33.11 18.66 5.97
CA ALA A 1002 34.04 19.72 6.37
C ALA A 1002 34.73 20.35 5.15
N ASP A 1003 35.12 21.61 5.28
CA ASP A 1003 35.80 22.41 4.25
C ASP A 1003 35.01 22.49 2.92
N ALA A 1004 33.68 22.31 2.97
CA ALA A 1004 32.82 22.18 1.79
C ALA A 1004 31.88 23.38 1.63
N THR A 1005 32.47 24.55 1.36
CA THR A 1005 31.78 25.86 1.34
C THR A 1005 31.49 26.38 -0.07
N SER A 1006 31.60 25.52 -1.10
CA SER A 1006 31.34 25.91 -2.49
C SER A 1006 29.85 26.05 -2.77
N PHE A 1007 29.50 26.94 -3.70
CA PHE A 1007 28.15 27.14 -4.20
C PHE A 1007 28.10 26.80 -5.70
N ASN A 1008 26.92 26.42 -6.16
CA ASN A 1008 26.65 26.10 -7.56
C ASN A 1008 25.33 26.74 -7.99
N THR A 1009 25.21 26.98 -9.30
CA THR A 1009 23.96 27.39 -9.97
C THR A 1009 22.95 26.25 -10.05
#